data_AF-A0A9W9S3H4-F1
#
_entry.id   AF-A0A9W9S3H4-F1
#
_cell.length_a   1.000
_cell.length_b   1.000
_cell.length_c   1.000
_cell.angle_alpha   90.00
_cell.angle_beta   90.00
_cell.angle_gamma   90.00
#
_symmetry.space_group_name_H-M   'P 1'
#
loop_
_entity.id
_entity.type
_entity.pdbx_description
1 polymer ?
#
loop_
_entity_poly.entity_id
_entity_poly.type
_entity_poly.pdbx_seq_one_letter_code
_entity_poly.pdbx_strand_id
1 'polypeptide(L)'
;STAKSWKRTHYSNRHFPIAFNDITPPNGFRLRILDSKDNNWVGDQKDYPSVKQWCTFHLPPGPYSCLQYTVDSSAHSENQVIADQQHCPSEISLHEFVAFGCLRAGTRVQWHNIVRELASSSLSMNEQAVGLLFRQAAWELTGPNPDSELREAHVSFNKDSLGIQLLECLEQKLSSIEANWNEHYTLHTLVTLGIRALSLSNGFGDVDRAASFLRRSRRTCLKWCEALAGRLESQTDAQSEAQQLLIVKIGGICQLTYAVEPQHLPLVLDNRTDLFHLTRCSILVFENTPRSRDHLPFDIGNSLIWTTKILHYLEEHARQMIADDSSGFNEAIKMSIPDLQITSSWTTCPGTLSRWVANQSIAGPRECPQDIHYNLLSGELLLANCPPGRLPEEYTSLSSFQRIFGNIHFSLNAKGLIIKARAEHQLLQLIPHEILAGDFPEDLVSNYGHWLNLETGTLEFRPLEHLWIPRSSNWNLLMNAAPGGISTMSRCHNALIDIRSHLFQQLRAVLEVLDDPGYIHVIQTGRDNRKSVEVDMVRLRLKFIINKAGGLDCQELNAIVDHDQDIGCLYGLRNKLVLLDTKKRCRSVLIPYGSVQLIKTKHQTSVTVNAPKGSYRKYFHYSLDRYLKVLQGSFDMLEILYLAYMHAVTSHILPDPATERSGTAEAIRILGQACLRTSFPLSSETIALLKVIATLTPRRRYYPRHLKSMQTVSWNSELGELAQHDDFRVLAQEIVENASRFCTLHGVSDADRDEMMDCYKDRGDQNLLERARSRNSQFHCSEYGGSAARQLPQPTLYRSRDRDYQSDRSHRVYKIATLVRDWRPCLSQCSDLLGSVGSWKSVRLSWTSVQDLTCSELLRLSFRDAWGSLYELCRSSDQGRDSYSLMSLFCTIAFSGREELQIYPLLTVAFSGIFRDLPIPFSQREALDLEAGEEIDPQEVNAAIKRNYSHFFCPTIIRITKAQKRVSKQRQEEYDLQKEADMGSCLEAIRRQWPCKVPQLPEIERMDKSGASEACSLL
;
A
#
# COMPACT_ATOMS: atom_id res chain seq x y z
N SER A 1 -54.33 -4.89 -62.29
CA SER A 1 -54.60 -5.55 -63.58
C SER A 1 -55.99 -6.15 -63.56
N THR A 2 -56.81 -5.94 -64.59
CA THR A 2 -58.13 -6.61 -64.76
C THR A 2 -58.03 -7.96 -65.49
N ALA A 3 -56.84 -8.31 -66.00
CA ALA A 3 -56.59 -9.61 -66.65
C ALA A 3 -56.50 -10.74 -65.62
N LYS A 4 -57.23 -11.83 -65.82
CA LYS A 4 -57.26 -13.01 -64.94
C LYS A 4 -55.94 -13.80 -65.05
N SER A 5 -55.38 -14.24 -63.92
CA SER A 5 -54.18 -15.11 -63.91
C SER A 5 -54.44 -16.41 -64.64
N TRP A 6 -53.44 -17.02 -65.30
CA TRP A 6 -53.66 -18.29 -65.99
C TRP A 6 -54.15 -19.43 -65.09
N LYS A 7 -53.77 -19.45 -63.81
CA LYS A 7 -54.32 -20.37 -62.79
C LYS A 7 -55.84 -20.31 -62.65
N ARG A 8 -56.47 -19.22 -63.07
CA ARG A 8 -57.92 -18.96 -62.99
C ARG A 8 -58.58 -18.90 -64.37
N THR A 9 -57.90 -19.38 -65.41
CA THR A 9 -58.41 -19.45 -66.78
C THR A 9 -58.39 -20.89 -67.27
N HIS A 10 -58.98 -21.13 -68.44
CA HIS A 10 -58.97 -22.43 -69.10
C HIS A 10 -57.56 -22.93 -69.48
N TYR A 11 -56.52 -22.10 -69.38
CA TYR A 11 -55.11 -22.51 -69.52
C TYR A 11 -54.57 -23.28 -68.29
N SER A 12 -55.31 -23.34 -67.17
CA SER A 12 -54.84 -23.98 -65.92
C SER A 12 -54.69 -25.50 -66.02
N ASN A 13 -55.52 -26.17 -66.82
CA ASN A 13 -55.50 -27.62 -66.99
C ASN A 13 -55.40 -27.98 -68.48
N ARG A 14 -54.39 -28.77 -68.86
CA ARG A 14 -54.21 -29.30 -70.23
C ARG A 14 -53.85 -30.79 -70.16
N HIS A 15 -54.36 -31.59 -71.10
CA HIS A 15 -54.08 -33.03 -71.19
C HIS A 15 -53.09 -33.31 -72.33
N PHE A 16 -52.25 -34.34 -72.18
CA PHE A 16 -51.29 -34.75 -73.21
C PHE A 16 -51.94 -35.58 -74.33
N PRO A 17 -51.40 -35.50 -75.57
CA PRO A 17 -50.28 -34.67 -76.01
C PRO A 17 -50.70 -33.23 -76.39
N ILE A 18 -49.90 -32.22 -76.02
CA ILE A 18 -50.14 -30.80 -76.32
C ILE A 18 -48.84 -30.10 -76.77
N ALA A 19 -48.94 -29.14 -77.68
CA ALA A 19 -47.79 -28.38 -78.18
C ALA A 19 -47.29 -27.37 -77.14
N PHE A 20 -45.97 -27.17 -77.06
CA PHE A 20 -45.33 -26.31 -76.05
C PHE A 20 -45.86 -24.86 -76.02
N ASN A 21 -46.19 -24.30 -77.20
CA ASN A 21 -46.74 -22.96 -77.32
C ASN A 21 -48.13 -22.82 -76.67
N ASP A 22 -48.88 -23.92 -76.53
CA ASP A 22 -50.20 -23.94 -75.89
C ASP A 22 -50.12 -24.14 -74.36
N ILE A 23 -48.95 -24.51 -73.85
CA ILE A 23 -48.62 -24.60 -72.41
C ILE A 23 -47.99 -23.28 -71.91
N THR A 24 -47.39 -22.48 -72.81
CA THR A 24 -46.67 -21.24 -72.49
C THR A 24 -47.23 -20.01 -73.23
N PRO A 25 -48.52 -19.66 -73.04
CA PRO A 25 -49.06 -18.42 -73.63
C PRO A 25 -48.25 -17.19 -73.15
N PRO A 26 -48.25 -16.06 -73.88
CA PRO A 26 -47.56 -14.83 -73.45
C PRO A 26 -48.31 -14.11 -72.32
N ASN A 27 -47.58 -13.73 -71.25
CA ASN A 27 -48.17 -13.14 -70.04
C ASN A 27 -48.96 -11.85 -70.33
N GLY A 28 -50.28 -11.90 -70.18
CA GLY A 28 -51.19 -10.79 -70.46
C GLY A 28 -51.33 -9.78 -69.31
N PHE A 29 -50.59 -9.92 -68.20
CA PHE A 29 -50.66 -8.98 -67.10
C PHE A 29 -50.07 -7.61 -67.47
N ARG A 30 -50.86 -6.54 -67.29
CA ARG A 30 -50.34 -5.17 -67.21
C ARG A 30 -50.01 -4.86 -65.76
N LEU A 31 -48.75 -5.05 -65.39
CA LEU A 31 -48.24 -4.73 -64.06
C LEU A 31 -48.03 -3.21 -63.95
N ARG A 32 -48.48 -2.63 -62.84
CA ARG A 32 -48.21 -1.24 -62.45
C ARG A 32 -47.55 -1.28 -61.07
N ILE A 33 -46.66 -0.34 -60.78
CA ILE A 33 -46.06 -0.20 -59.46
C ILE A 33 -47.05 0.53 -58.55
N LEU A 34 -47.47 -0.13 -57.47
CA LEU A 34 -48.31 0.43 -56.44
C LEU A 34 -47.41 0.91 -55.29
N ASP A 35 -47.57 2.15 -54.86
CA ASP A 35 -47.05 2.57 -53.57
C ASP A 35 -47.93 1.94 -52.48
N SER A 36 -47.37 0.98 -51.76
CA SER A 36 -48.09 0.26 -50.70
C SER A 36 -48.40 1.13 -49.48
N LYS A 37 -47.69 2.25 -49.26
CA LYS A 37 -47.95 3.14 -48.12
C LYS A 37 -49.15 4.05 -48.41
N ASP A 38 -49.14 4.72 -49.54
CA ASP A 38 -50.18 5.70 -49.91
C ASP A 38 -51.32 5.08 -50.74
N ASN A 39 -51.23 3.78 -51.02
CA ASN A 39 -52.20 2.98 -51.77
C ASN A 39 -52.56 3.57 -53.14
N ASN A 40 -51.59 4.18 -53.80
CA ASN A 40 -51.74 4.87 -55.08
C ASN A 40 -50.76 4.30 -56.12
N TRP A 41 -51.11 4.37 -57.41
CA TRP A 41 -50.19 3.92 -58.47
C TRP A 41 -49.11 4.98 -58.70
N VAL A 42 -47.85 4.56 -58.75
CA VAL A 42 -46.70 5.47 -58.95
C VAL A 42 -46.85 6.31 -60.22
N GLY A 43 -47.42 5.75 -61.30
CA GLY A 43 -47.65 6.47 -62.55
C GLY A 43 -48.81 7.48 -62.51
N ASP A 44 -49.62 7.50 -61.45
CA ASP A 44 -50.73 8.46 -61.27
C ASP A 44 -50.31 9.67 -60.39
N GLN A 45 -49.10 9.67 -59.84
CA GLN A 45 -48.52 10.79 -59.08
C GLN A 45 -48.04 11.89 -60.05
N LYS A 46 -48.70 13.06 -60.03
CA LYS A 46 -48.38 14.21 -60.90
C LYS A 46 -47.62 15.34 -60.19
N ASP A 47 -47.59 15.31 -58.86
CA ASP A 47 -46.91 16.31 -58.05
C ASP A 47 -45.41 15.98 -57.95
N TYR A 48 -44.58 17.02 -57.93
CA TYR A 48 -43.14 16.82 -57.71
C TYR A 48 -42.90 16.29 -56.29
N PRO A 49 -42.03 15.29 -56.12
CA PRO A 49 -41.67 14.81 -54.78
C PRO A 49 -41.06 15.96 -53.98
N SER A 50 -41.65 16.25 -52.83
CA SER A 50 -41.23 17.34 -51.96
C SER A 50 -40.85 16.80 -50.60
N VAL A 51 -39.66 17.18 -50.13
CA VAL A 51 -39.21 16.91 -48.76
C VAL A 51 -39.73 17.94 -47.76
N LYS A 52 -40.56 18.91 -48.20
CA LYS A 52 -41.02 20.03 -47.37
C LYS A 52 -41.61 19.56 -46.05
N GLN A 53 -42.48 18.55 -46.07
CA GLN A 53 -43.11 18.02 -44.86
C GLN A 53 -42.09 17.48 -43.84
N TRP A 54 -40.93 16.98 -44.29
CA TRP A 54 -39.85 16.53 -43.40
C TRP A 54 -38.90 17.65 -42.97
N CYS A 55 -38.96 18.80 -43.64
CA CYS A 55 -38.15 19.99 -43.35
C CYS A 55 -38.95 21.11 -42.67
N THR A 56 -40.24 20.90 -42.39
CA THR A 56 -41.09 21.81 -41.63
C THR A 56 -41.09 21.41 -40.17
N PHE A 57 -40.80 22.35 -39.27
CA PHE A 57 -40.88 22.09 -37.84
C PHE A 57 -42.33 21.89 -37.37
N HIS A 58 -42.53 20.94 -36.46
CA HIS A 58 -43.78 20.77 -35.75
C HIS A 58 -43.73 21.49 -34.40
N LEU A 59 -44.75 22.28 -34.11
CA LEU A 59 -44.89 22.97 -32.84
C LEU A 59 -45.16 21.96 -31.72
N PRO A 60 -44.56 22.13 -30.53
CA PRO A 60 -44.85 21.29 -29.38
C PRO A 60 -46.31 21.46 -28.93
N PRO A 61 -46.88 20.46 -28.23
CA PRO A 61 -48.19 20.62 -27.61
C PRO A 61 -48.15 21.79 -26.62
N GLY A 62 -49.11 22.69 -26.73
CA GLY A 62 -49.13 23.94 -25.96
C GLY A 62 -49.97 25.03 -26.63
N PRO A 63 -49.88 26.28 -26.17
CA PRO A 63 -50.75 27.36 -26.62
C PRO A 63 -50.59 27.69 -28.12
N TYR A 64 -49.41 27.49 -28.70
CA TYR A 64 -49.18 27.76 -30.12
C TYR A 64 -49.62 26.62 -31.05
N SER A 65 -50.11 25.50 -30.53
CA SER A 65 -50.44 24.32 -31.35
C SER A 65 -51.51 24.59 -32.43
N CYS A 66 -52.47 25.49 -32.17
CA CYS A 66 -53.46 25.91 -33.15
C CYS A 66 -52.89 26.75 -34.31
N LEU A 67 -51.65 27.24 -34.18
CA LEU A 67 -50.96 28.08 -35.16
C LEU A 67 -49.99 27.29 -36.05
N GLN A 68 -50.03 25.96 -36.07
CA GLN A 68 -49.14 25.12 -36.89
C GLN A 68 -49.15 25.53 -38.38
N TYR A 69 -50.29 25.98 -38.91
CA TYR A 69 -50.42 26.44 -40.29
C TYR A 69 -49.47 27.60 -40.65
N THR A 70 -49.08 28.41 -39.66
CA THR A 70 -48.15 29.55 -39.82
C THR A 70 -46.69 29.09 -39.98
N VAL A 71 -46.39 27.87 -39.52
CA VAL A 71 -45.10 27.19 -39.71
C VAL A 71 -45.12 26.38 -41.01
N ASP A 72 -46.25 25.81 -41.39
CA ASP A 72 -46.40 24.99 -42.60
C ASP A 72 -46.26 25.81 -43.90
N SER A 73 -46.69 27.07 -43.87
CA SER A 73 -46.73 27.95 -45.03
C SER A 73 -46.54 29.42 -44.67
N SER A 74 -46.14 30.22 -45.67
CA SER A 74 -46.14 31.69 -45.61
C SER A 74 -47.24 32.33 -46.47
N ALA A 75 -48.18 31.51 -46.98
CA ALA A 75 -49.22 31.92 -47.91
C ALA A 75 -50.42 32.62 -47.24
N HIS A 76 -50.54 32.56 -45.92
CA HIS A 76 -51.57 33.27 -45.18
C HIS A 76 -51.29 34.78 -45.13
N SER A 77 -52.36 35.57 -44.97
CA SER A 77 -52.27 37.03 -44.85
C SER A 77 -52.38 37.49 -43.40
N GLU A 78 -51.86 38.68 -43.08
CA GLU A 78 -52.03 39.28 -41.75
C GLU A 78 -53.52 39.45 -41.39
N ASN A 79 -54.36 39.82 -42.37
CA ASN A 79 -55.81 39.94 -42.18
C ASN A 79 -56.47 38.60 -41.78
N GLN A 80 -55.97 37.48 -42.31
CA GLN A 80 -56.45 36.16 -41.92
C GLN A 80 -56.12 35.86 -40.45
N VAL A 81 -54.88 36.14 -40.03
CA VAL A 81 -54.45 35.96 -38.62
C VAL A 81 -55.29 36.83 -37.67
N ILE A 82 -55.58 38.07 -38.07
CA ILE A 82 -56.42 38.99 -37.29
C ILE A 82 -57.87 38.48 -37.21
N ALA A 83 -58.41 37.89 -38.28
CA ALA A 83 -59.75 37.31 -38.27
C ALA A 83 -59.84 36.05 -37.38
N ASP A 84 -58.74 35.29 -37.27
CA ASP A 84 -58.67 34.05 -36.49
C ASP A 84 -58.46 34.25 -34.98
N GLN A 85 -58.46 35.50 -34.50
CA GLN A 85 -58.28 35.86 -33.09
C GLN A 85 -59.27 35.16 -32.13
N GLN A 86 -60.45 34.78 -32.60
CA GLN A 86 -61.42 33.99 -31.80
C GLN A 86 -60.90 32.61 -31.39
N HIS A 87 -59.89 32.08 -32.09
CA HIS A 87 -59.22 30.81 -31.79
C HIS A 87 -57.99 31.00 -30.87
N CYS A 88 -57.76 32.21 -30.35
CA CYS A 88 -56.67 32.49 -29.43
C CYS A 88 -56.86 31.70 -28.12
N PRO A 89 -55.87 30.90 -27.71
CA PRO A 89 -55.87 30.27 -26.39
C PRO A 89 -55.84 31.32 -25.28
N SER A 90 -56.29 30.93 -24.09
CA SER A 90 -56.29 31.79 -22.91
C SER A 90 -54.90 32.06 -22.32
N GLU A 91 -53.93 31.21 -22.64
CA GLU A 91 -52.57 31.20 -22.09
C GLU A 91 -51.63 32.19 -22.77
N ILE A 92 -51.97 32.69 -23.96
CA ILE A 92 -51.20 33.72 -24.70
C ILE A 92 -52.05 34.96 -24.92
N SER A 93 -51.39 36.12 -24.95
CA SER A 93 -52.09 37.38 -25.21
C SER A 93 -52.55 37.47 -26.67
N LEU A 94 -53.60 38.24 -26.91
CA LEU A 94 -54.07 38.52 -28.28
C LEU A 94 -52.98 39.16 -29.15
N HIS A 95 -52.16 40.03 -28.56
CA HIS A 95 -51.03 40.66 -29.24
C HIS A 95 -49.96 39.64 -29.64
N GLU A 96 -49.70 38.67 -28.77
CA GLU A 96 -48.75 37.59 -29.01
C GLU A 96 -49.25 36.61 -30.07
N PHE A 97 -50.53 36.25 -30.04
CA PHE A 97 -51.17 35.42 -31.08
C PHE A 97 -51.04 36.07 -32.46
N VAL A 98 -51.33 37.37 -32.57
CA VAL A 98 -51.21 38.12 -33.82
C VAL A 98 -49.74 38.23 -34.25
N ALA A 99 -48.83 38.56 -33.34
CA ALA A 99 -47.40 38.66 -33.67
C ALA A 99 -46.83 37.32 -34.17
N PHE A 100 -47.24 36.20 -33.57
CA PHE A 100 -46.80 34.86 -33.97
C PHE A 100 -47.31 34.53 -35.37
N GLY A 101 -48.62 34.69 -35.62
CA GLY A 101 -49.18 34.39 -36.93
C GLY A 101 -48.68 35.31 -38.04
N CYS A 102 -48.48 36.60 -37.74
CA CYS A 102 -48.03 37.58 -38.72
C CYS A 102 -46.53 37.49 -39.05
N LEU A 103 -45.68 36.88 -38.22
CA LEU A 103 -44.23 36.80 -38.48
C LEU A 103 -43.93 36.23 -39.88
N ARG A 104 -44.68 35.19 -40.27
CA ARG A 104 -44.51 34.50 -41.56
C ARG A 104 -45.59 34.80 -42.59
N ALA A 105 -46.49 35.74 -42.31
CA ALA A 105 -47.52 36.17 -43.26
C ALA A 105 -46.88 36.96 -44.41
N GLY A 106 -46.77 36.33 -45.58
CA GLY A 106 -46.12 36.90 -46.76
C GLY A 106 -44.64 36.56 -46.87
N THR A 107 -44.27 35.90 -47.98
CA THR A 107 -42.93 35.36 -48.21
C THR A 107 -41.82 36.43 -48.22
N ARG A 108 -42.02 37.57 -48.90
CA ARG A 108 -40.97 38.60 -49.10
C ARG A 108 -40.74 39.52 -47.88
N VAL A 109 -41.76 39.66 -47.03
CA VAL A 109 -41.72 40.57 -45.87
C VAL A 109 -41.19 39.91 -44.60
N GLN A 110 -41.00 38.59 -44.63
CA GLN A 110 -40.65 37.77 -43.46
C GLN A 110 -39.44 38.29 -42.68
N TRP A 111 -38.35 38.71 -43.33
CA TRP A 111 -37.19 39.28 -42.61
C TRP A 111 -37.45 40.65 -41.99
N HIS A 112 -38.30 41.48 -42.61
CA HIS A 112 -38.71 42.75 -42.01
C HIS A 112 -39.58 42.49 -40.77
N ASN A 113 -40.45 41.48 -40.83
CA ASN A 113 -41.22 41.03 -39.69
C ASN A 113 -40.32 40.46 -38.58
N ILE A 114 -39.28 39.69 -38.91
CA ILE A 114 -38.28 39.22 -37.94
C ILE A 114 -37.62 40.41 -37.24
N VAL A 115 -37.13 41.41 -37.98
CA VAL A 115 -36.50 42.61 -37.38
C VAL A 115 -37.51 43.38 -36.52
N ARG A 116 -38.76 43.54 -36.98
CA ARG A 116 -39.83 44.20 -36.24
C ARG A 116 -40.12 43.49 -34.92
N GLU A 117 -40.30 42.17 -34.94
CA GLU A 117 -40.61 41.40 -33.74
C GLU A 117 -39.39 41.29 -32.80
N LEU A 118 -38.16 41.26 -33.34
CA LEU A 118 -36.94 41.38 -32.54
C LEU A 118 -36.83 42.75 -31.85
N ALA A 119 -37.33 43.83 -32.46
CA ALA A 119 -37.36 45.14 -31.81
C ALA A 119 -38.54 45.29 -30.84
N SER A 120 -39.56 44.45 -30.96
CA SER A 120 -40.77 44.45 -30.14
C SER A 120 -40.61 43.65 -28.84
N SER A 121 -41.65 43.72 -27.99
CA SER A 121 -41.89 42.85 -26.85
C SER A 121 -43.18 42.02 -27.00
N SER A 122 -43.72 41.91 -28.22
CA SER A 122 -44.99 41.22 -28.48
C SER A 122 -44.89 39.69 -28.40
N LEU A 123 -43.72 39.12 -28.68
CA LEU A 123 -43.47 37.67 -28.65
C LEU A 123 -42.63 37.28 -27.44
N SER A 124 -43.06 36.23 -26.74
CA SER A 124 -42.27 35.58 -25.69
C SER A 124 -41.14 34.76 -26.31
N MET A 125 -40.01 35.41 -26.61
CA MET A 125 -38.86 34.80 -27.32
C MET A 125 -38.24 33.60 -26.59
N ASN A 126 -38.48 33.48 -25.28
CA ASN A 126 -38.01 32.37 -24.46
C ASN A 126 -38.92 31.12 -24.52
N GLU A 127 -39.79 31.02 -25.52
CA GLU A 127 -40.64 29.86 -25.76
C GLU A 127 -40.13 29.01 -26.93
N GLN A 128 -40.14 27.69 -26.77
CA GLN A 128 -39.65 26.77 -27.80
C GLN A 128 -40.39 26.94 -29.13
N ALA A 129 -41.72 27.11 -29.08
CA ALA A 129 -42.57 27.29 -30.26
C ALA A 129 -42.20 28.56 -31.06
N VAL A 130 -41.92 29.67 -30.37
CA VAL A 130 -41.48 30.93 -30.99
C VAL A 130 -40.13 30.72 -31.66
N GLY A 131 -39.17 30.10 -30.98
CA GLY A 131 -37.86 29.78 -31.59
C GLY A 131 -37.96 28.90 -32.85
N LEU A 132 -38.88 27.93 -32.88
CA LEU A 132 -39.13 27.11 -34.07
C LEU A 132 -39.70 27.92 -35.23
N LEU A 133 -40.58 28.88 -34.98
CA LEU A 133 -41.14 29.78 -36.00
C LEU A 133 -40.04 30.64 -36.65
N PHE A 134 -39.17 31.27 -35.84
CA PHE A 134 -38.03 32.04 -36.34
C PHE A 134 -37.06 31.16 -37.12
N ARG A 135 -36.76 29.95 -36.64
CA ARG A 135 -35.88 29.01 -37.34
C ARG A 135 -36.47 28.56 -38.67
N GLN A 136 -37.77 28.23 -38.71
CA GLN A 136 -38.46 27.90 -39.96
C GLN A 136 -38.38 29.07 -40.95
N ALA A 137 -38.60 30.30 -40.48
CA ALA A 137 -38.50 31.49 -41.31
C ALA A 137 -37.07 31.73 -41.85
N ALA A 138 -36.05 31.51 -41.02
CA ALA A 138 -34.66 31.72 -41.40
C ALA A 138 -34.12 30.64 -42.36
N TRP A 139 -34.57 29.39 -42.23
CA TRP A 139 -34.02 28.24 -42.95
C TRP A 139 -34.86 27.76 -44.15
N GLU A 140 -36.16 28.10 -44.23
CA GLU A 140 -37.00 27.60 -45.32
C GLU A 140 -36.55 28.15 -46.68
N LEU A 141 -36.15 27.23 -47.56
CA LEU A 141 -35.89 27.51 -48.96
C LEU A 141 -37.21 27.70 -49.69
N THR A 142 -37.54 28.94 -50.05
CA THR A 142 -38.71 29.25 -50.89
C THR A 142 -38.38 29.14 -52.37
N GLY A 143 -39.37 29.39 -53.24
CA GLY A 143 -39.21 29.31 -54.70
C GLY A 143 -38.01 30.12 -55.23
N PRO A 144 -37.44 29.69 -56.39
CA PRO A 144 -36.38 30.44 -57.07
C PRO A 144 -36.86 31.86 -57.40
N ASN A 145 -35.96 32.83 -57.26
CA ASN A 145 -36.13 34.15 -57.83
C ASN A 145 -35.29 34.20 -59.13
N PRO A 146 -35.86 34.58 -60.30
CA PRO A 146 -35.11 34.63 -61.56
C PRO A 146 -33.98 35.67 -61.57
N ASP A 147 -34.09 36.70 -60.74
CA ASP A 147 -33.26 37.91 -60.75
C ASP A 147 -32.22 37.95 -59.62
N SER A 148 -32.13 36.89 -58.80
CA SER A 148 -31.21 36.82 -57.65
C SER A 148 -30.76 35.39 -57.36
N GLU A 149 -29.52 35.22 -56.90
CA GLU A 149 -29.05 33.94 -56.35
C GLU A 149 -29.75 33.59 -55.03
N LEU A 150 -30.34 34.58 -54.35
CA LEU A 150 -31.15 34.41 -53.15
C LEU A 150 -32.57 33.96 -53.50
N ARG A 151 -33.12 33.01 -52.72
CA ARG A 151 -34.52 32.58 -52.83
C ARG A 151 -35.48 33.70 -52.44
N GLU A 152 -36.71 33.65 -52.94
CA GLU A 152 -37.75 34.69 -52.75
C GLU A 152 -37.88 35.24 -51.32
N ALA A 153 -37.82 34.40 -50.29
CA ALA A 153 -37.88 34.84 -48.89
C ALA A 153 -36.65 35.62 -48.42
N HIS A 154 -35.47 35.37 -49.01
CA HIS A 154 -34.19 35.94 -48.60
C HIS A 154 -33.74 37.12 -49.48
N VAL A 155 -34.43 37.42 -50.59
CA VAL A 155 -34.06 38.52 -51.52
C VAL A 155 -33.91 39.87 -50.82
N SER A 156 -34.58 40.08 -49.69
CA SER A 156 -34.47 41.31 -48.90
C SER A 156 -33.04 41.61 -48.40
N PHE A 157 -32.13 40.61 -48.34
CA PHE A 157 -30.70 40.80 -48.04
C PHE A 157 -29.89 41.43 -49.18
N ASN A 158 -30.42 41.51 -50.41
CA ASN A 158 -29.79 42.30 -51.48
C ASN A 158 -29.79 43.81 -51.17
N LYS A 159 -30.52 44.25 -50.15
CA LYS A 159 -30.51 45.63 -49.66
C LYS A 159 -29.55 45.74 -48.48
N ASP A 160 -28.48 46.52 -48.65
CA ASP A 160 -27.42 46.70 -47.64
C ASP A 160 -27.95 47.12 -46.24
N SER A 161 -29.08 47.82 -46.16
CA SER A 161 -29.62 48.31 -44.88
C SER A 161 -30.21 47.22 -43.98
N LEU A 162 -30.72 46.12 -44.53
CA LEU A 162 -31.47 45.13 -43.74
C LEU A 162 -30.54 44.28 -42.87
N GLY A 163 -29.41 43.83 -43.41
CA GLY A 163 -28.42 43.04 -42.67
C GLY A 163 -27.88 43.79 -41.45
N ILE A 164 -27.57 45.07 -41.64
CA ILE A 164 -27.12 45.99 -40.59
C ILE A 164 -28.18 46.13 -39.50
N GLN A 165 -29.43 46.42 -39.86
CA GLN A 165 -30.54 46.56 -38.90
C GLN A 165 -30.80 45.26 -38.13
N LEU A 166 -30.74 44.12 -38.81
CA LEU A 166 -30.87 42.82 -38.16
C LEU A 166 -29.77 42.61 -37.12
N LEU A 167 -28.50 42.81 -37.49
CA LEU A 167 -27.37 42.64 -36.57
C LEU A 167 -27.45 43.61 -35.37
N GLU A 168 -27.88 44.85 -35.58
CA GLU A 168 -28.15 45.81 -34.49
C GLU A 168 -29.21 45.29 -33.52
N CYS A 169 -30.34 44.80 -34.02
CA CYS A 169 -31.39 44.23 -33.19
C CYS A 169 -30.91 42.97 -32.44
N LEU A 170 -30.14 42.10 -33.10
CA LEU A 170 -29.56 40.90 -32.48
C LEU A 170 -28.59 41.26 -31.34
N GLU A 171 -27.70 42.22 -31.56
CA GLU A 171 -26.72 42.69 -30.57
C GLU A 171 -27.40 43.37 -29.36
N GLN A 172 -28.43 44.18 -29.59
CA GLN A 172 -29.21 44.81 -28.54
C GLN A 172 -29.94 43.76 -27.69
N LYS A 173 -30.60 42.79 -28.33
CA LYS A 173 -31.28 41.71 -27.61
C LYS A 173 -30.31 40.80 -26.86
N LEU A 174 -29.17 40.43 -27.45
CA LEU A 174 -28.13 39.68 -26.75
C LEU A 174 -27.67 40.40 -25.48
N SER A 175 -27.48 41.73 -25.56
CA SER A 175 -27.08 42.55 -24.41
C SER A 175 -28.14 42.55 -23.30
N SER A 176 -29.43 42.47 -23.65
CA SER A 176 -30.52 42.42 -22.66
C SER A 176 -30.61 41.09 -21.90
N ILE A 177 -30.15 39.99 -22.50
CA ILE A 177 -30.26 38.66 -21.90
C ILE A 177 -28.96 38.15 -21.28
N GLU A 178 -27.81 38.79 -21.51
CA GLU A 178 -26.46 38.27 -21.15
C GLU A 178 -26.32 37.83 -19.67
N ALA A 179 -27.09 38.43 -18.75
CA ALA A 179 -27.08 38.08 -17.32
C ALA A 179 -28.12 37.01 -16.90
N ASN A 180 -28.97 36.52 -17.80
CA ASN A 180 -30.08 35.63 -17.51
C ASN A 180 -30.05 34.36 -18.36
N TRP A 181 -29.43 33.29 -17.84
CA TRP A 181 -29.35 31.99 -18.53
C TRP A 181 -30.70 31.31 -18.77
N ASN A 182 -31.79 31.74 -18.11
CA ASN A 182 -33.12 31.19 -18.39
C ASN A 182 -33.57 31.55 -19.82
N GLU A 183 -33.03 32.61 -20.43
CA GLU A 183 -33.31 33.09 -21.80
C GLU A 183 -32.60 32.28 -22.90
N HIS A 184 -32.35 30.99 -22.66
CA HIS A 184 -31.63 30.11 -23.57
C HIS A 184 -32.37 29.87 -24.91
N TYR A 185 -33.70 29.84 -24.94
CA TYR A 185 -34.44 29.77 -26.21
C TYR A 185 -34.30 31.05 -27.02
N THR A 186 -34.32 32.21 -26.36
CA THR A 186 -34.03 33.50 -26.99
C THR A 186 -32.63 33.48 -27.60
N LEU A 187 -31.60 33.09 -26.84
CA LEU A 187 -30.22 33.02 -27.34
C LEU A 187 -30.08 32.06 -28.52
N HIS A 188 -30.76 30.91 -28.50
CA HIS A 188 -30.76 29.97 -29.61
C HIS A 188 -31.31 30.62 -30.90
N THR A 189 -32.41 31.36 -30.79
CA THR A 189 -32.99 32.12 -31.92
C THR A 189 -32.01 33.15 -32.45
N LEU A 190 -31.39 33.93 -31.55
CA LEU A 190 -30.42 34.96 -31.93
C LEU A 190 -29.20 34.35 -32.66
N VAL A 191 -28.65 33.24 -32.17
CA VAL A 191 -27.54 32.52 -32.82
C VAL A 191 -27.95 31.98 -34.20
N THR A 192 -29.15 31.40 -34.30
CA THR A 192 -29.67 30.88 -35.57
C THR A 192 -29.78 31.99 -36.62
N LEU A 193 -30.31 33.15 -36.24
CA LEU A 193 -30.43 34.31 -37.12
C LEU A 193 -29.06 34.92 -37.44
N GLY A 194 -28.12 34.95 -36.49
CA GLY A 194 -26.75 35.42 -36.72
C GLY A 194 -25.98 34.56 -37.71
N ILE A 195 -26.09 33.23 -37.61
CA ILE A 195 -25.51 32.29 -38.59
C ILE A 195 -26.12 32.54 -39.96
N ARG A 196 -27.44 32.72 -40.02
CA ARG A 196 -28.13 32.94 -41.29
C ARG A 196 -27.80 34.31 -41.90
N ALA A 197 -27.64 35.35 -41.07
CA ALA A 197 -27.20 36.66 -41.51
C ALA A 197 -25.79 36.57 -42.11
N LEU A 198 -24.86 35.85 -41.48
CA LEU A 198 -23.52 35.60 -42.01
C LEU A 198 -23.56 34.91 -43.38
N SER A 199 -24.37 33.86 -43.51
CA SER A 199 -24.57 33.07 -44.74
C SER A 199 -25.19 33.87 -45.91
N LEU A 200 -26.06 34.84 -45.60
CA LEU A 200 -26.78 35.64 -46.60
C LEU A 200 -26.12 37.00 -46.90
N SER A 201 -25.09 37.39 -46.15
CA SER A 201 -24.42 38.68 -46.31
C SER A 201 -23.36 38.62 -47.41
N ASN A 202 -23.41 39.58 -48.33
CA ASN A 202 -22.43 39.70 -49.42
C ASN A 202 -21.35 40.77 -49.16
N GLY A 203 -21.53 41.65 -48.17
CA GLY A 203 -20.60 42.73 -47.83
C GLY A 203 -19.58 42.34 -46.76
N PHE A 204 -18.30 42.65 -46.99
CA PHE A 204 -17.20 42.35 -46.05
C PHE A 204 -17.46 42.86 -44.62
N GLY A 205 -18.05 44.06 -44.46
CA GLY A 205 -18.33 44.65 -43.14
C GLY A 205 -19.42 43.91 -42.35
N ASP A 206 -20.45 43.41 -43.02
CA ASP A 206 -21.55 42.68 -42.38
C ASP A 206 -21.12 41.28 -41.97
N VAL A 207 -20.25 40.65 -42.76
CA VAL A 207 -19.66 39.33 -42.50
C VAL A 207 -18.81 39.35 -41.22
N ASP A 208 -17.91 40.32 -41.06
CA ASP A 208 -17.07 40.45 -39.86
C ASP A 208 -17.89 40.79 -38.61
N ARG A 209 -18.92 41.64 -38.76
CA ARG A 209 -19.84 41.99 -37.67
C ARG A 209 -20.66 40.78 -37.22
N ALA A 210 -21.18 39.99 -38.16
CA ALA A 210 -21.90 38.76 -37.86
C ALA A 210 -20.99 37.71 -37.17
N ALA A 211 -19.75 37.53 -37.65
CA ALA A 211 -18.78 36.65 -37.00
C ALA A 211 -18.45 37.10 -35.55
N SER A 212 -18.30 38.42 -35.34
CA SER A 212 -18.08 39.01 -34.02
C SER A 212 -19.28 38.80 -33.08
N PHE A 213 -20.50 38.92 -33.61
CA PHE A 213 -21.73 38.62 -32.87
C PHE A 213 -21.78 37.14 -32.43
N LEU A 214 -21.39 36.19 -33.29
CA LEU A 214 -21.32 34.77 -32.96
C LEU A 214 -20.28 34.48 -31.87
N ARG A 215 -19.11 35.12 -31.93
CA ARG A 215 -18.07 35.05 -30.88
C ARG A 215 -18.56 35.59 -29.54
N ARG A 216 -19.32 36.69 -29.54
CA ARG A 216 -19.92 37.23 -28.31
C ARG A 216 -20.97 36.26 -27.75
N SER A 217 -21.81 35.69 -28.62
CA SER A 217 -22.86 34.75 -28.24
C SER A 217 -22.31 33.49 -27.56
N ARG A 218 -21.25 32.86 -28.10
CA ARG A 218 -20.63 31.69 -27.46
C ARG A 218 -19.95 32.00 -26.13
N ARG A 219 -19.38 33.20 -25.97
CA ARG A 219 -18.82 33.65 -24.69
C ARG A 219 -19.92 33.73 -23.64
N THR A 220 -21.09 34.25 -24.00
CA THR A 220 -22.27 34.26 -23.14
C THR A 220 -22.72 32.84 -22.78
N CYS A 221 -22.81 31.93 -23.76
CA CYS A 221 -23.14 30.52 -23.47
C CYS A 221 -22.17 29.89 -22.48
N LEU A 222 -20.85 30.08 -22.67
CA LEU A 222 -19.85 29.47 -21.80
C LEU A 222 -19.94 30.02 -20.37
N LYS A 223 -20.09 31.34 -20.20
CA LYS A 223 -20.33 31.97 -18.88
C LYS A 223 -21.56 31.37 -18.19
N TRP A 224 -22.64 31.12 -18.93
CA TRP A 224 -23.84 30.50 -18.40
C TRP A 224 -23.61 29.04 -17.99
N CYS A 225 -22.93 28.25 -18.82
CA CYS A 225 -22.57 26.88 -18.50
C CYS A 225 -21.69 26.80 -17.25
N GLU A 226 -20.70 27.68 -17.09
CA GLU A 226 -19.83 27.73 -15.90
C GLU A 226 -20.58 28.15 -14.64
N ALA A 227 -21.45 29.16 -14.73
CA ALA A 227 -22.29 29.58 -13.61
C ALA A 227 -23.26 28.46 -13.17
N LEU A 228 -23.80 27.69 -14.12
CA LEU A 228 -24.65 26.54 -13.84
C LEU A 228 -23.84 25.36 -13.27
N ALA A 229 -22.65 25.07 -13.81
CA ALA A 229 -21.78 24.01 -13.32
C ALA A 229 -21.33 24.26 -11.87
N GLY A 230 -20.94 25.49 -11.53
CA GLY A 230 -20.60 25.86 -10.15
C GLY A 230 -21.78 25.74 -9.17
N ARG A 231 -23.02 25.90 -9.65
CA ARG A 231 -24.23 25.66 -8.83
C ARG A 231 -24.53 24.18 -8.66
N LEU A 232 -24.30 23.36 -9.69
CA LEU A 232 -24.45 21.90 -9.62
C LEU A 232 -23.53 21.27 -8.57
N GLU A 233 -22.31 21.78 -8.39
CA GLU A 233 -21.43 21.34 -7.30
C GLU A 233 -22.01 21.59 -5.90
N SER A 234 -22.99 22.49 -5.78
CA SER A 234 -23.62 22.90 -4.52
C SER A 234 -25.07 22.38 -4.31
N GLN A 235 -25.71 21.80 -5.34
CA GLN A 235 -27.13 21.39 -5.31
C GLN A 235 -27.29 19.91 -5.70
N THR A 236 -28.16 19.16 -5.01
CA THR A 236 -28.29 17.70 -5.19
C THR A 236 -29.74 17.19 -5.10
N ASP A 237 -30.63 17.69 -5.96
CA ASP A 237 -32.04 17.24 -6.09
C ASP A 237 -32.41 17.01 -7.59
N ALA A 238 -33.68 16.73 -7.92
CA ALA A 238 -34.20 16.67 -9.31
C ALA A 238 -33.93 17.95 -10.14
N GLN A 239 -33.71 19.08 -9.47
CA GLN A 239 -33.21 20.30 -10.12
C GLN A 239 -31.80 20.14 -10.70
N SER A 240 -30.99 19.22 -10.17
CA SER A 240 -29.67 18.86 -10.71
C SER A 240 -29.80 18.21 -12.09
N GLU A 241 -30.76 17.31 -12.32
CA GLU A 241 -30.94 16.70 -13.64
C GLU A 241 -31.45 17.74 -14.65
N ALA A 242 -32.43 18.56 -14.27
CA ALA A 242 -32.91 19.66 -15.10
C ALA A 242 -31.80 20.67 -15.43
N GLN A 243 -30.93 21.01 -14.47
CA GLN A 243 -29.78 21.89 -14.68
C GLN A 243 -28.70 21.24 -15.55
N GLN A 244 -28.41 19.94 -15.38
CA GLN A 244 -27.50 19.20 -16.25
C GLN A 244 -27.98 19.23 -17.70
N LEU A 245 -29.27 18.92 -17.91
CA LEU A 245 -29.90 19.01 -19.23
C LEU A 245 -29.87 20.43 -19.80
N LEU A 246 -30.02 21.46 -18.95
CA LEU A 246 -29.89 22.86 -19.37
C LEU A 246 -28.44 23.21 -19.79
N ILE A 247 -27.42 22.70 -19.09
CA ILE A 247 -26.02 22.86 -19.51
C ILE A 247 -25.81 22.22 -20.88
N VAL A 248 -26.34 21.02 -21.11
CA VAL A 248 -26.25 20.35 -22.41
C VAL A 248 -26.91 21.18 -23.50
N LYS A 249 -28.09 21.77 -23.24
CA LYS A 249 -28.77 22.67 -24.19
C LYS A 249 -27.95 23.91 -24.51
N ILE A 250 -27.48 24.64 -23.49
CA ILE A 250 -26.70 25.88 -23.67
C ILE A 250 -25.36 25.59 -24.34
N GLY A 251 -24.71 24.49 -23.97
CA GLY A 251 -23.49 24.03 -24.62
C GLY A 251 -23.71 23.66 -26.09
N GLY A 252 -24.85 23.05 -26.42
CA GLY A 252 -25.26 22.83 -27.79
C GLY A 252 -25.45 24.12 -28.59
N ILE A 253 -26.01 25.17 -27.98
CA ILE A 253 -26.12 26.51 -28.60
C ILE A 253 -24.74 27.13 -28.82
N CYS A 254 -23.81 26.96 -27.87
CA CYS A 254 -22.42 27.41 -28.02
C CYS A 254 -21.75 26.73 -29.23
N GLN A 255 -21.87 25.40 -29.35
CA GLN A 255 -21.35 24.64 -30.48
C GLN A 255 -22.03 25.03 -31.79
N LEU A 256 -23.33 25.35 -31.78
CA LEU A 256 -24.05 25.84 -32.95
C LEU A 256 -23.43 27.10 -33.58
N THR A 257 -22.77 27.97 -32.81
CA THR A 257 -22.10 29.17 -33.34
C THR A 257 -20.97 28.89 -34.33
N TYR A 258 -20.55 27.62 -34.48
CA TYR A 258 -19.56 27.18 -35.46
C TYR A 258 -20.19 26.51 -36.70
N ALA A 259 -21.52 26.39 -36.77
CA ALA A 259 -22.24 25.80 -37.89
C ALA A 259 -22.35 26.77 -39.08
N VAL A 260 -21.20 27.15 -39.64
CA VAL A 260 -21.06 28.08 -40.77
C VAL A 260 -20.48 27.39 -41.99
N GLU A 261 -20.69 27.96 -43.18
CA GLU A 261 -20.10 27.44 -44.41
C GLU A 261 -18.56 27.42 -44.38
N PRO A 262 -17.88 26.52 -45.13
CA PRO A 262 -16.42 26.37 -45.09
C PRO A 262 -15.64 27.66 -45.31
N GLN A 263 -16.14 28.54 -46.17
CA GLN A 263 -15.53 29.84 -46.46
C GLN A 263 -15.54 30.81 -45.26
N HIS A 264 -16.48 30.66 -44.32
CA HIS A 264 -16.61 31.50 -43.14
C HIS A 264 -16.01 30.87 -41.88
N LEU A 265 -15.61 29.59 -41.94
CA LEU A 265 -15.02 28.88 -40.80
C LEU A 265 -13.78 29.60 -40.22
N PRO A 266 -12.81 30.07 -41.04
CA PRO A 266 -11.68 30.85 -40.53
C PRO A 266 -12.06 32.16 -39.86
N LEU A 267 -13.28 32.70 -40.07
CA LEU A 267 -13.73 33.92 -39.40
C LEU A 267 -14.29 33.65 -38.00
N VAL A 268 -14.71 32.42 -37.72
CA VAL A 268 -15.31 32.04 -36.44
C VAL A 268 -14.45 31.09 -35.62
N LEU A 269 -13.47 30.40 -36.21
CA LEU A 269 -12.55 29.51 -35.52
C LEU A 269 -11.12 29.79 -36.00
N ASP A 270 -10.53 30.85 -35.45
CA ASP A 270 -9.26 31.42 -35.94
C ASP A 270 -8.15 31.40 -34.89
N ASN A 271 -8.48 31.80 -33.67
CA ASN A 271 -7.50 32.06 -32.62
C ASN A 271 -7.67 31.10 -31.43
N ARG A 272 -6.68 31.14 -30.52
CA ARG A 272 -6.68 30.32 -29.29
C ARG A 272 -7.96 30.46 -28.45
N THR A 273 -8.59 31.64 -28.45
CA THR A 273 -9.80 31.88 -27.65
C THR A 273 -11.00 31.18 -28.28
N ASP A 274 -11.11 31.13 -29.61
CA ASP A 274 -12.15 30.35 -30.29
C ASP A 274 -11.98 28.85 -29.98
N LEU A 275 -10.75 28.33 -30.08
CA LEU A 275 -10.45 26.93 -29.73
C LEU A 275 -10.77 26.62 -28.25
N PHE A 276 -10.40 27.50 -27.33
CA PHE A 276 -10.75 27.37 -25.90
C PHE A 276 -12.26 27.19 -25.69
N HIS A 277 -13.08 28.06 -26.27
CA HIS A 277 -14.54 27.99 -26.10
C HIS A 277 -15.10 26.68 -26.68
N LEU A 278 -14.62 26.24 -27.84
CA LEU A 278 -15.04 24.98 -28.45
C LEU A 278 -14.71 23.79 -27.55
N THR A 279 -13.47 23.69 -27.09
CA THR A 279 -12.99 22.58 -26.25
C THR A 279 -13.69 22.55 -24.90
N ARG A 280 -13.72 23.68 -24.18
CA ARG A 280 -14.31 23.76 -22.84
C ARG A 280 -15.80 23.44 -22.87
N CYS A 281 -16.51 24.01 -23.84
CA CYS A 281 -17.92 23.73 -24.01
C CYS A 281 -18.18 22.25 -24.33
N SER A 282 -17.35 21.63 -25.17
CA SER A 282 -17.52 20.23 -25.53
C SER A 282 -17.29 19.29 -24.34
N ILE A 283 -16.33 19.60 -23.47
CA ILE A 283 -16.13 18.88 -22.20
C ILE A 283 -17.38 19.00 -21.32
N LEU A 284 -17.91 20.22 -21.13
CA LEU A 284 -19.10 20.45 -20.31
C LEU A 284 -20.34 19.72 -20.85
N VAL A 285 -20.54 19.71 -22.17
CA VAL A 285 -21.62 18.95 -22.81
C VAL A 285 -21.45 17.46 -22.54
N PHE A 286 -20.24 16.91 -22.70
CA PHE A 286 -19.98 15.49 -22.46
C PHE A 286 -20.22 15.09 -20.99
N GLU A 287 -19.67 15.86 -20.04
CA GLU A 287 -19.76 15.61 -18.60
C GLU A 287 -21.21 15.71 -18.06
N ASN A 288 -22.07 16.49 -18.71
CA ASN A 288 -23.46 16.70 -18.29
C ASN A 288 -24.49 15.92 -19.13
N THR A 289 -24.10 15.26 -20.23
CA THR A 289 -25.02 14.43 -21.03
C THR A 289 -25.38 13.15 -20.26
N PRO A 290 -26.67 12.85 -19.99
CA PRO A 290 -27.08 11.64 -19.30
C PRO A 290 -26.61 10.36 -20.00
N ARG A 291 -26.32 9.32 -19.21
CA ARG A 291 -25.76 8.05 -19.71
C ARG A 291 -26.78 7.23 -20.53
N SER A 292 -28.05 7.20 -20.11
CA SER A 292 -29.12 6.58 -20.89
C SER A 292 -29.72 7.58 -21.86
N ARG A 293 -29.66 7.26 -23.16
CA ARG A 293 -30.28 8.06 -24.22
C ARG A 293 -31.73 7.70 -24.48
N ASP A 294 -32.22 6.60 -23.90
CA ASP A 294 -33.53 6.02 -24.19
C ASP A 294 -34.71 6.87 -23.67
N HIS A 295 -34.44 7.77 -22.72
CA HIS A 295 -35.45 8.63 -22.10
C HIS A 295 -35.17 10.13 -22.26
N LEU A 296 -34.24 10.53 -23.14
CA LEU A 296 -33.94 11.94 -23.36
C LEU A 296 -35.12 12.65 -24.03
N PRO A 297 -35.48 13.88 -23.59
CA PRO A 297 -36.38 14.75 -24.33
C PRO A 297 -35.94 14.91 -25.80
N PHE A 298 -36.91 14.87 -26.72
CA PHE A 298 -36.66 14.86 -28.16
C PHE A 298 -35.81 16.06 -28.65
N ASP A 299 -36.02 17.23 -28.05
CA ASP A 299 -35.27 18.45 -28.33
C ASP A 299 -33.78 18.33 -27.96
N ILE A 300 -33.47 17.70 -26.82
CA ILE A 300 -32.10 17.43 -26.37
C ILE A 300 -31.43 16.39 -27.27
N GLY A 301 -32.14 15.30 -27.57
CA GLY A 301 -31.64 14.27 -28.48
C GLY A 301 -31.26 14.85 -29.86
N ASN A 302 -32.12 15.70 -30.43
CA ASN A 302 -31.82 16.40 -31.68
C ASN A 302 -30.63 17.35 -31.55
N SER A 303 -30.52 18.09 -30.44
CA SER A 303 -29.38 18.97 -30.19
C SER A 303 -28.07 18.19 -30.15
N LEU A 304 -28.02 17.02 -29.50
CA LEU A 304 -26.83 16.16 -29.45
C LEU A 304 -26.44 15.60 -30.84
N ILE A 305 -27.41 15.31 -31.70
CA ILE A 305 -27.12 14.89 -33.08
C ILE A 305 -26.50 16.05 -33.87
N TRP A 306 -27.05 17.26 -33.73
CA TRP A 306 -26.52 18.45 -34.40
C TRP A 306 -25.11 18.79 -33.94
N THR A 307 -24.85 18.75 -32.64
CA THR A 307 -23.52 19.02 -32.07
C THR A 307 -22.49 18.01 -32.55
N THR A 308 -22.85 16.72 -32.62
CA THR A 308 -21.98 15.69 -33.19
C THR A 308 -21.63 15.98 -34.66
N LYS A 309 -22.61 16.42 -35.47
CA LYS A 309 -22.36 16.81 -36.88
C LYS A 309 -21.42 18.00 -36.98
N ILE A 310 -21.62 19.00 -36.12
CA ILE A 310 -20.77 20.20 -36.07
C ILE A 310 -19.35 19.81 -35.68
N LEU A 311 -19.15 19.04 -34.60
CA LEU A 311 -17.82 18.62 -34.16
C LEU A 311 -17.10 17.77 -35.20
N HIS A 312 -17.82 16.90 -35.91
CA HIS A 312 -17.24 16.15 -37.03
C HIS A 312 -16.78 17.05 -38.17
N TYR A 313 -17.59 18.06 -38.52
CA TYR A 313 -17.22 19.05 -39.53
C TYR A 313 -15.99 19.88 -39.11
N LEU A 314 -15.84 20.19 -37.83
CA LEU A 314 -14.73 20.98 -37.28
C LEU A 314 -13.46 20.15 -37.00
N GLU A 315 -13.55 18.82 -37.03
CA GLU A 315 -12.51 17.91 -36.55
C GLU A 315 -11.13 18.19 -37.17
N GLU A 316 -11.07 18.35 -38.49
CA GLU A 316 -9.82 18.58 -39.22
C GLU A 316 -9.22 19.96 -38.91
N HIS A 317 -10.05 21.01 -38.90
CA HIS A 317 -9.60 22.36 -38.62
C HIS A 317 -9.14 22.51 -37.16
N ALA A 318 -9.88 21.93 -36.21
CA ALA A 318 -9.49 21.92 -34.81
C ALA A 318 -8.18 21.16 -34.58
N ARG A 319 -7.96 20.04 -35.29
CA ARG A 319 -6.71 19.28 -35.22
C ARG A 319 -5.52 20.11 -35.72
N GLN A 320 -5.67 20.82 -36.83
CA GLN A 320 -4.64 21.72 -37.35
C GLN A 320 -4.31 22.83 -36.35
N MET A 321 -5.34 23.48 -35.79
CA MET A 321 -5.14 24.50 -34.76
C MET A 321 -4.45 23.97 -33.50
N ILE A 322 -4.77 22.75 -33.04
CA ILE A 322 -4.09 22.13 -31.88
C ILE A 322 -2.61 21.86 -32.18
N ALA A 323 -2.28 21.47 -33.41
CA ALA A 323 -0.90 21.26 -33.84
C ALA A 323 -0.12 22.59 -33.92
N ASP A 324 -0.77 23.66 -34.38
CA ASP A 324 -0.15 24.98 -34.56
C ASP A 324 -0.03 25.77 -33.24
N ASP A 325 -1.13 25.91 -32.48
CA ASP A 325 -1.19 26.58 -31.18
C ASP A 325 -2.19 25.89 -30.22
N SER A 326 -1.66 24.99 -29.39
CA SER A 326 -2.45 24.29 -28.35
C SER A 326 -2.75 25.12 -27.09
N SER A 327 -2.38 26.40 -27.02
CA SER A 327 -2.49 27.17 -25.77
C SER A 327 -3.92 27.28 -25.25
N GLY A 328 -4.88 27.63 -26.11
CA GLY A 328 -6.30 27.69 -25.75
C GLY A 328 -6.90 26.32 -25.43
N PHE A 329 -6.44 25.28 -26.12
CA PHE A 329 -6.83 23.90 -25.83
C PHE A 329 -6.36 23.44 -24.44
N ASN A 330 -5.10 23.74 -24.10
CA ASN A 330 -4.52 23.44 -22.79
C ASN A 330 -5.23 24.20 -21.66
N GLU A 331 -5.60 25.46 -21.89
CA GLU A 331 -6.34 26.27 -20.92
C GLU A 331 -7.73 25.66 -20.62
N ALA A 332 -8.43 25.17 -21.65
CA ALA A 332 -9.73 24.51 -21.48
C ALA A 332 -9.64 23.22 -20.65
N ILE A 333 -8.59 22.42 -20.86
CA ILE A 333 -8.37 21.18 -20.08
C ILE A 333 -7.98 21.50 -18.63
N LYS A 334 -7.15 22.52 -18.40
CA LYS A 334 -6.79 22.97 -17.04
C LYS A 334 -8.01 23.43 -16.24
N MET A 335 -9.04 23.98 -16.89
CA MET A 335 -10.30 24.31 -16.22
C MET A 335 -11.08 23.09 -15.73
N SER A 336 -10.89 21.91 -16.34
CA SER A 336 -11.43 20.64 -15.83
C SER A 336 -10.51 19.99 -14.80
N ILE A 337 -9.19 20.17 -14.93
CA ILE A 337 -8.18 19.55 -14.06
C ILE A 337 -7.14 20.64 -13.65
N PRO A 338 -7.40 21.41 -12.57
CA PRO A 338 -6.59 22.58 -12.21
C PRO A 338 -5.11 22.31 -11.96
N ASP A 339 -4.78 21.14 -11.41
CA ASP A 339 -3.41 20.75 -11.04
C ASP A 339 -2.59 20.18 -12.21
N LEU A 340 -3.16 20.10 -13.42
CA LEU A 340 -2.53 19.46 -14.56
C LEU A 340 -1.50 20.37 -15.25
N GLN A 341 -0.24 19.91 -15.32
CA GLN A 341 0.80 20.56 -16.11
C GLN A 341 1.02 19.84 -17.44
N ILE A 342 0.75 20.56 -18.53
CA ILE A 342 0.96 20.13 -19.91
C ILE A 342 2.03 21.02 -20.52
N THR A 343 3.16 20.45 -20.94
CA THR A 343 4.25 21.17 -21.63
C THR A 343 4.65 20.55 -22.97
N SER A 344 4.28 19.31 -23.23
CA SER A 344 4.54 18.62 -24.50
C SER A 344 3.52 18.98 -25.59
N SER A 345 3.94 18.84 -26.85
CA SER A 345 3.04 18.95 -28.01
C SER A 345 2.04 17.80 -28.03
N TRP A 346 0.80 18.09 -28.45
CA TRP A 346 -0.24 17.09 -28.63
C TRP A 346 0.06 16.20 -29.84
N THR A 347 -0.25 14.91 -29.72
CA THR A 347 -0.10 13.95 -30.81
C THR A 347 -1.45 13.32 -31.16
N THR A 348 -1.69 13.08 -32.45
CA THR A 348 -2.90 12.38 -32.91
C THR A 348 -2.69 10.88 -32.88
N CYS A 349 -3.63 10.13 -32.32
CA CYS A 349 -3.54 8.68 -32.28
C CYS A 349 -3.63 8.09 -33.71
N PRO A 350 -2.82 7.05 -34.03
CA PRO A 350 -2.74 6.50 -35.38
C PRO A 350 -4.01 5.73 -35.80
N GLY A 351 -4.26 5.67 -37.11
CA GLY A 351 -5.31 4.82 -37.72
C GLY A 351 -6.74 5.31 -37.47
N THR A 352 -7.64 4.40 -37.10
CA THR A 352 -9.07 4.69 -36.83
C THR A 352 -9.30 5.48 -35.54
N LEU A 353 -8.23 5.80 -34.79
CA LEU A 353 -8.23 6.59 -33.57
C LEU A 353 -7.88 8.06 -33.81
N SER A 354 -7.83 8.53 -35.06
CA SER A 354 -7.50 9.93 -35.43
C SER A 354 -8.37 10.99 -34.74
N ARG A 355 -9.53 10.61 -34.21
CA ARG A 355 -10.42 11.43 -33.38
C ARG A 355 -9.87 11.74 -31.98
N TRP A 356 -8.89 10.99 -31.51
CA TRP A 356 -8.24 11.15 -30.22
C TRP A 356 -6.92 11.92 -30.36
N VAL A 357 -6.77 12.94 -29.54
CA VAL A 357 -5.49 13.63 -29.31
C VAL A 357 -4.96 13.24 -27.93
N ALA A 358 -3.67 12.95 -27.86
CA ALA A 358 -3.00 12.45 -26.66
C ALA A 358 -1.83 13.34 -26.24
N ASN A 359 -1.63 13.44 -24.94
CA ASN A 359 -0.50 14.13 -24.30
C ASN A 359 -0.15 13.44 -22.98
N GLN A 360 0.98 13.81 -22.36
CA GLN A 360 1.40 13.30 -21.06
C GLN A 360 1.59 14.46 -20.08
N SER A 361 1.16 14.26 -18.83
CA SER A 361 1.39 15.23 -17.76
C SER A 361 2.86 15.21 -17.30
N ILE A 362 3.33 16.35 -16.78
CA ILE A 362 4.65 16.41 -16.15
C ILE A 362 4.57 15.77 -14.75
N ALA A 363 5.41 14.77 -14.53
CA ALA A 363 5.65 14.18 -13.21
C ALA A 363 6.36 15.16 -12.26
N GLY A 364 5.81 15.38 -11.06
CA GLY A 364 6.58 15.91 -9.93
C GLY A 364 7.67 14.92 -9.49
N PRO A 365 8.63 15.31 -8.61
CA PRO A 365 9.76 14.46 -8.21
C PRO A 365 9.38 13.13 -7.51
N ARG A 366 8.09 12.88 -7.26
CA ARG A 366 7.55 11.65 -6.65
C ARG A 366 6.33 11.06 -7.39
N GLU A 367 5.94 11.60 -8.54
CA GLU A 367 4.73 11.18 -9.26
C GLU A 367 5.07 10.61 -10.65
N CYS A 368 4.25 9.69 -11.17
CA CYS A 368 4.42 9.17 -12.53
C CYS A 368 3.70 10.08 -13.55
N PRO A 369 4.25 10.24 -14.77
CA PRO A 369 3.54 10.91 -15.87
C PRO A 369 2.20 10.21 -16.12
N GLN A 370 1.13 10.98 -16.28
CA GLN A 370 -0.21 10.46 -16.55
C GLN A 370 -0.59 10.74 -18.01
N ASP A 371 -1.13 9.73 -18.69
CA ASP A 371 -1.60 9.88 -20.07
C ASP A 371 -2.93 10.65 -20.09
N ILE A 372 -3.00 11.67 -20.95
CA ILE A 372 -4.17 12.51 -21.17
C ILE A 372 -4.69 12.23 -22.57
N HIS A 373 -5.96 11.85 -22.70
CA HIS A 373 -6.62 11.64 -23.99
C HIS A 373 -7.86 12.51 -24.10
N TYR A 374 -8.03 13.17 -25.24
CA TYR A 374 -9.23 13.96 -25.56
C TYR A 374 -9.82 13.55 -26.91
N ASN A 375 -11.13 13.35 -26.96
CA ASN A 375 -11.85 12.98 -28.17
C ASN A 375 -12.52 14.20 -28.81
N LEU A 376 -12.05 14.58 -30.00
CA LEU A 376 -12.53 15.76 -30.75
C LEU A 376 -14.00 15.66 -31.18
N LEU A 377 -14.56 14.45 -31.29
CA LEU A 377 -15.93 14.23 -31.76
C LEU A 377 -16.96 14.20 -30.63
N SER A 378 -16.57 13.76 -29.43
CA SER A 378 -17.47 13.63 -28.29
C SER A 378 -17.25 14.67 -27.19
N GLY A 379 -16.06 15.29 -27.14
CA GLY A 379 -15.66 16.12 -26.01
C GLY A 379 -15.18 15.34 -24.78
N GLU A 380 -15.02 14.02 -24.91
CA GLU A 380 -14.58 13.14 -23.82
C GLU A 380 -13.12 13.40 -23.43
N LEU A 381 -12.88 13.60 -22.13
CA LEU A 381 -11.56 13.81 -21.54
C LEU A 381 -11.21 12.66 -20.58
N LEU A 382 -10.06 12.03 -20.79
CA LEU A 382 -9.56 10.93 -19.97
C LEU A 382 -8.18 11.27 -19.40
N LEU A 383 -7.97 10.93 -18.13
CA LEU A 383 -6.69 11.00 -17.41
C LEU A 383 -6.36 9.59 -16.90
N ALA A 384 -5.22 9.04 -17.30
CA ALA A 384 -4.85 7.64 -17.08
C ALA A 384 -5.96 6.64 -17.48
N ASN A 385 -6.62 6.92 -18.62
CA ASN A 385 -7.77 6.19 -19.17
C ASN A 385 -9.05 6.25 -18.32
N CYS A 386 -9.14 7.16 -17.35
CA CYS A 386 -10.33 7.37 -16.52
C CYS A 386 -10.89 8.80 -16.70
N PRO A 387 -12.22 8.99 -16.79
CA PRO A 387 -12.79 10.33 -16.83
C PRO A 387 -12.69 11.01 -15.46
N PRO A 388 -12.04 12.18 -15.32
CA PRO A 388 -11.75 12.82 -14.03
C PRO A 388 -13.01 13.28 -13.27
N GLY A 389 -14.13 13.50 -13.97
CA GLY A 389 -15.41 13.93 -13.39
C GLY A 389 -16.48 12.83 -13.28
N ARG A 390 -16.19 11.58 -13.66
CA ARG A 390 -17.19 10.49 -13.68
C ARG A 390 -16.61 9.18 -13.17
N LEU A 391 -17.39 8.44 -12.37
CA LEU A 391 -17.11 7.01 -12.15
C LEU A 391 -17.26 6.23 -13.47
N PRO A 392 -16.44 5.18 -13.72
CA PRO A 392 -16.55 4.35 -14.91
C PRO A 392 -17.95 3.77 -15.11
N GLU A 393 -18.35 3.65 -16.38
CA GLU A 393 -19.68 3.18 -16.78
C GLU A 393 -19.93 1.72 -16.38
N GLU A 394 -18.87 0.91 -16.37
CA GLU A 394 -18.87 -0.51 -15.97
C GLU A 394 -19.45 -0.74 -14.57
N TYR A 395 -19.20 0.18 -13.63
CA TYR A 395 -19.69 0.08 -12.25
C TYR A 395 -21.05 0.75 -12.06
N THR A 396 -21.27 1.89 -12.71
CA THR A 396 -22.47 2.71 -12.51
C THR A 396 -23.69 2.22 -13.29
N SER A 397 -23.49 1.41 -14.33
CA SER A 397 -24.55 0.74 -15.09
C SER A 397 -25.09 -0.53 -14.42
N LEU A 398 -24.41 -1.05 -13.40
CA LEU A 398 -24.86 -2.23 -12.66
C LEU A 398 -26.16 -1.92 -11.91
N SER A 399 -27.18 -2.75 -12.11
CA SER A 399 -28.48 -2.62 -11.43
C SER A 399 -28.36 -2.61 -9.89
N SER A 400 -27.42 -3.38 -9.35
CA SER A 400 -27.09 -3.38 -7.93
C SER A 400 -26.54 -2.04 -7.46
N PHE A 401 -25.71 -1.38 -8.27
CA PHE A 401 -25.14 -0.07 -7.94
C PHE A 401 -26.24 0.99 -7.88
N GLN A 402 -27.13 1.02 -8.89
CA GLN A 402 -28.25 1.97 -8.93
C GLN A 402 -29.25 1.73 -7.79
N ARG A 403 -29.53 0.46 -7.46
CA ARG A 403 -30.42 0.10 -6.35
C ARG A 403 -29.87 0.48 -4.98
N ILE A 404 -28.55 0.34 -4.77
CA ILE A 404 -27.92 0.57 -3.46
C ILE A 404 -27.58 2.05 -3.26
N PHE A 405 -27.17 2.77 -4.32
CA PHE A 405 -26.55 4.09 -4.18
C PHE A 405 -27.33 5.26 -4.79
N GLY A 406 -28.60 5.10 -5.15
CA GLY A 406 -29.39 6.07 -5.93
C GLY A 406 -29.44 7.53 -5.42
N ASN A 407 -29.18 7.80 -4.13
CA ASN A 407 -29.14 9.15 -3.54
C ASN A 407 -27.74 9.57 -3.05
N ILE A 408 -26.69 8.90 -3.53
CA ILE A 408 -25.31 9.08 -3.07
C ILE A 408 -24.49 9.63 -4.23
N HIS A 409 -23.91 10.80 -4.01
CA HIS A 409 -23.03 11.45 -4.95
C HIS A 409 -21.59 11.01 -4.71
N PHE A 410 -20.98 10.44 -5.74
CA PHE A 410 -19.55 10.12 -5.76
C PHE A 410 -18.84 11.13 -6.63
N SER A 411 -17.91 11.87 -6.04
CA SER A 411 -17.00 12.76 -6.78
C SER A 411 -15.57 12.34 -6.51
N LEU A 412 -14.77 12.21 -7.55
CA LEU A 412 -13.33 11.98 -7.46
C LEU A 412 -12.62 13.34 -7.57
N ASN A 413 -11.69 13.64 -6.66
CA ASN A 413 -10.79 14.78 -6.81
C ASN A 413 -9.33 14.30 -6.70
N ALA A 414 -8.36 15.20 -6.91
CA ALA A 414 -6.93 14.88 -6.78
C ALA A 414 -6.53 14.31 -5.41
N LYS A 415 -7.35 14.52 -4.35
CA LYS A 415 -7.11 14.07 -2.97
C LYS A 415 -7.81 12.75 -2.62
N GLY A 416 -8.67 12.22 -3.48
CA GLY A 416 -9.35 10.93 -3.28
C GLY A 416 -10.86 10.94 -3.59
N LEU A 417 -11.55 9.88 -3.17
CA LEU A 417 -12.98 9.71 -3.34
C LEU A 417 -13.76 10.47 -2.26
N ILE A 418 -14.64 11.38 -2.69
CA ILE A 418 -15.60 12.05 -1.82
C ILE A 418 -16.96 11.40 -2.01
N ILE A 419 -17.55 10.94 -0.90
CA ILE A 419 -18.89 10.36 -0.85
C ILE A 419 -19.79 11.30 -0.07
N LYS A 420 -20.81 11.85 -0.72
CA LYS A 420 -21.86 12.65 -0.08
C LYS A 420 -23.20 11.94 -0.22
N ALA A 421 -23.97 11.91 0.86
CA ALA A 421 -25.31 11.34 0.90
C ALA A 421 -26.29 12.38 1.43
N ARG A 422 -27.47 12.47 0.81
CA ARG A 422 -28.58 13.29 1.32
C ARG A 422 -29.61 12.37 1.94
N ALA A 423 -29.82 12.52 3.25
CA ALA A 423 -30.88 11.85 3.99
C ALA A 423 -31.90 12.89 4.44
N GLU A 424 -33.10 12.86 3.84
CA GLU A 424 -34.15 13.86 4.04
C GLU A 424 -33.67 15.30 3.79
N HIS A 425 -33.44 16.08 4.86
CA HIS A 425 -32.97 17.46 4.84
C HIS A 425 -31.49 17.62 5.19
N GLN A 426 -30.77 16.55 5.54
CA GLN A 426 -29.38 16.63 6.01
C GLN A 426 -28.40 16.21 4.92
N LEU A 427 -27.40 17.05 4.68
CA LEU A 427 -26.26 16.71 3.83
C LEU A 427 -25.14 16.08 4.67
N LEU A 428 -24.87 14.80 4.38
CA LEU A 428 -23.84 14.01 5.06
C LEU A 428 -22.65 13.78 4.13
N GLN A 429 -21.43 13.90 4.65
CA GLN A 429 -20.21 13.52 3.97
C GLN A 429 -19.55 12.37 4.72
N LEU A 430 -19.18 11.29 4.03
CA LEU A 430 -18.42 10.22 4.64
C LEU A 430 -16.97 10.67 4.83
N ILE A 431 -16.47 10.55 6.05
CA ILE A 431 -15.06 10.77 6.38
C ILE A 431 -14.35 9.41 6.32
N PRO A 432 -13.31 9.26 5.49
CA PRO A 432 -12.47 8.08 5.46
C PRO A 432 -11.91 7.74 6.85
N HIS A 433 -12.00 6.48 7.25
CA HIS A 433 -11.55 6.01 8.56
C HIS A 433 -10.06 6.24 8.80
N GLU A 434 -9.24 6.25 7.75
CA GLU A 434 -7.80 6.52 7.80
C GLU A 434 -7.46 7.91 8.35
N ILE A 435 -8.37 8.89 8.16
CA ILE A 435 -8.20 10.25 8.67
C ILE A 435 -8.37 10.29 10.19
N LEU A 436 -9.16 9.37 10.76
CA LEU A 436 -9.48 9.30 12.19
C LEU A 436 -8.58 8.33 12.94
N ALA A 437 -7.70 7.61 12.23
CA ALA A 437 -6.78 6.64 12.81
C ALA A 437 -5.82 7.32 13.78
N GLY A 438 -5.75 6.80 15.01
CA GLY A 438 -4.89 7.32 16.07
C GLY A 438 -5.52 8.43 16.95
N ASP A 439 -6.66 9.01 16.55
CA ASP A 439 -7.39 9.98 17.37
C ASP A 439 -8.49 9.33 18.23
N PHE A 440 -9.01 8.18 17.80
CA PHE A 440 -10.06 7.43 18.48
C PHE A 440 -9.66 5.96 18.72
N PRO A 441 -10.32 5.25 19.64
CA PRO A 441 -10.18 3.80 19.77
C PRO A 441 -10.38 3.09 18.43
N GLU A 442 -9.53 2.12 18.11
CA GLU A 442 -9.53 1.36 16.86
C GLU A 442 -10.90 0.72 16.57
N ASP A 443 -11.64 0.30 17.59
CA ASP A 443 -13.01 -0.22 17.42
C ASP A 443 -13.95 0.81 16.77
N LEU A 444 -13.90 2.07 17.21
CA LEU A 444 -14.72 3.17 16.69
C LEU A 444 -14.25 3.67 15.32
N VAL A 445 -13.04 3.31 14.90
CA VAL A 445 -12.49 3.64 13.58
C VAL A 445 -12.80 2.52 12.58
N SER A 446 -12.52 1.26 12.96
CA SER A 446 -12.61 0.11 12.06
C SER A 446 -14.01 -0.46 11.90
N ASN A 447 -14.85 -0.43 12.95
CA ASN A 447 -16.19 -1.06 12.94
C ASN A 447 -17.34 -0.05 12.71
N TYR A 448 -17.01 1.20 12.39
CA TYR A 448 -17.99 2.27 12.19
C TYR A 448 -17.72 3.03 10.88
N GLY A 449 -18.77 3.52 10.23
CA GLY A 449 -18.68 4.56 9.22
C GLY A 449 -18.95 5.94 9.80
N HIS A 450 -18.21 6.94 9.34
CA HIS A 450 -18.15 8.27 9.95
C HIS A 450 -18.85 9.29 9.06
N TRP A 451 -20.08 9.66 9.41
CA TRP A 451 -20.89 10.59 8.65
C TRP A 451 -20.84 11.99 9.25
N LEU A 452 -20.20 12.92 8.56
CA LEU A 452 -20.17 14.34 8.92
C LEU A 452 -21.41 15.03 8.38
N ASN A 453 -22.26 15.53 9.27
CA ASN A 453 -23.34 16.44 8.89
C ASN A 453 -22.75 17.83 8.63
N LEU A 454 -22.82 18.30 7.37
CA LEU A 454 -22.21 19.55 6.94
C LEU A 454 -22.95 20.81 7.42
N GLU A 455 -24.21 20.68 7.84
CA GLU A 455 -25.01 21.80 8.36
C GLU A 455 -24.73 22.06 9.84
N THR A 456 -24.58 20.98 10.61
CA THR A 456 -24.39 21.05 12.07
C THR A 456 -22.93 20.92 12.49
N GLY A 457 -22.04 20.45 11.61
CA GLY A 457 -20.65 20.11 11.94
C GLY A 457 -20.50 18.90 12.86
N THR A 458 -21.57 18.10 13.03
CA THR A 458 -21.56 16.92 13.90
C THR A 458 -21.09 15.70 13.13
N LEU A 459 -20.10 14.98 13.65
CA LEU A 459 -19.62 13.72 13.08
C LEU A 459 -20.28 12.54 13.81
N GLU A 460 -21.15 11.81 13.12
CA GLU A 460 -21.86 10.64 13.63
C GLU A 460 -21.12 9.36 13.27
N PHE A 461 -20.82 8.53 14.28
CA PHE A 461 -20.21 7.21 14.12
C PHE A 461 -21.32 6.17 14.06
N ARG A 462 -21.56 5.60 12.88
CA ARG A 462 -22.60 4.58 12.64
C ARG A 462 -21.97 3.20 12.52
N PRO A 463 -22.41 2.16 13.25
CA PRO A 463 -21.89 0.80 13.08
C PRO A 463 -22.00 0.35 11.61
N LEU A 464 -21.02 -0.39 11.09
CA LEU A 464 -21.02 -0.83 9.69
C LEU A 464 -22.25 -1.66 9.31
N GLU A 465 -22.79 -2.46 10.23
CA GLU A 465 -24.04 -3.23 10.06
C GLU A 465 -25.26 -2.33 9.80
N HIS A 466 -25.20 -1.06 10.22
CA HIS A 466 -26.28 -0.07 10.15
C HIS A 466 -25.80 1.27 9.58
N LEU A 467 -24.89 1.22 8.60
CA LEU A 467 -24.21 2.40 8.02
C LEU A 467 -25.16 3.53 7.58
N TRP A 468 -26.35 3.18 7.10
CA TRP A 468 -27.32 4.13 6.53
C TRP A 468 -28.39 4.60 7.51
N ILE A 469 -28.48 4.00 8.70
CA ILE A 469 -29.58 4.24 9.64
C ILE A 469 -29.09 5.14 10.79
N PRO A 470 -29.56 6.40 10.88
CA PRO A 470 -29.27 7.23 12.04
C PRO A 470 -29.95 6.64 13.29
N ARG A 471 -29.24 6.62 14.42
CA ARG A 471 -29.79 6.18 15.71
C ARG A 471 -29.34 7.12 16.80
N SER A 472 -30.24 7.43 17.74
CA SER A 472 -29.91 8.21 18.94
C SER A 472 -28.86 7.54 19.83
N SER A 473 -28.68 6.22 19.68
CA SER A 473 -27.65 5.42 20.33
C SER A 473 -26.28 5.50 19.67
N ASN A 474 -26.12 6.22 18.55
CA ASN A 474 -24.82 6.36 17.89
C ASN A 474 -23.95 7.38 18.63
N TRP A 475 -22.63 7.26 18.46
CA TRP A 475 -21.70 8.25 19.01
C TRP A 475 -21.67 9.47 18.10
N ASN A 476 -21.81 10.65 18.70
CA ASN A 476 -21.77 11.93 18.00
C ASN A 476 -20.62 12.77 18.53
N LEU A 477 -19.73 13.17 17.65
CA LEU A 477 -18.66 14.12 17.94
C LEU A 477 -19.12 15.52 17.54
N LEU A 478 -19.30 16.37 18.53
CA LEU A 478 -19.54 17.80 18.34
C LEU A 478 -18.20 18.53 18.32
N MET A 479 -17.82 19.03 17.15
CA MET A 479 -16.60 19.81 16.95
C MET A 479 -16.93 21.28 17.19
N ASN A 480 -16.37 21.88 18.24
CA ASN A 480 -16.61 23.28 18.53
C ASN A 480 -15.55 24.14 17.82
N ALA A 481 -15.92 24.79 16.72
CA ALA A 481 -14.99 25.48 15.81
C ALA A 481 -14.39 26.79 16.37
N ALA A 482 -14.75 27.20 17.59
CA ALA A 482 -14.16 28.36 18.26
C ALA A 482 -12.72 28.04 18.75
N PRO A 483 -11.78 28.99 18.69
CA PRO A 483 -10.44 28.79 19.26
C PRO A 483 -10.54 28.52 20.78
N GLY A 484 -10.17 27.31 21.20
CA GLY A 484 -10.33 26.83 22.58
C GLY A 484 -11.63 26.04 22.86
N GLY A 485 -12.44 25.76 21.83
CA GLY A 485 -13.64 24.93 21.94
C GLY A 485 -13.30 23.46 22.23
N ILE A 486 -13.94 22.88 23.25
CA ILE A 486 -13.76 21.47 23.60
C ILE A 486 -14.63 20.63 22.67
N SER A 487 -14.00 19.81 21.82
CA SER A 487 -14.70 18.79 21.06
C SER A 487 -15.17 17.69 22.00
N THR A 488 -16.46 17.34 21.94
CA THR A 488 -17.06 16.37 22.87
C THR A 488 -17.69 15.23 22.09
N MET A 489 -17.26 14.00 22.38
CA MET A 489 -17.86 12.78 21.84
C MET A 489 -18.90 12.26 22.83
N SER A 490 -20.16 12.24 22.41
CA SER A 490 -21.29 11.93 23.28
C SER A 490 -22.25 10.93 22.66
N ARG A 491 -22.87 10.11 23.51
CA ARG A 491 -23.94 9.18 23.17
C ARG A 491 -24.99 9.25 24.27
N CYS A 492 -26.15 9.83 23.97
CA CYS A 492 -27.21 10.10 24.95
C CYS A 492 -26.71 10.90 26.18
N HIS A 493 -26.45 10.22 27.31
CA HIS A 493 -25.94 10.79 28.58
C HIS A 493 -24.51 10.37 28.91
N ASN A 494 -23.82 9.78 27.94
CA ASN A 494 -22.50 9.22 28.12
C ASN A 494 -21.51 10.05 27.29
N ALA A 495 -20.37 10.39 27.87
CA ALA A 495 -19.27 11.05 27.18
C ALA A 495 -18.08 10.10 27.08
N LEU A 496 -17.44 10.02 25.91
CA LEU A 496 -16.21 9.26 25.75
C LEU A 496 -15.03 10.09 26.28
N ILE A 497 -14.17 9.47 27.08
CA ILE A 497 -12.96 10.09 27.60
C ILE A 497 -11.85 9.94 26.55
N ASP A 498 -11.17 11.05 26.22
CA ASP A 498 -10.08 11.08 25.22
C ASP A 498 -8.96 10.10 25.62
N ILE A 499 -8.50 9.31 24.65
CA ILE A 499 -7.43 8.32 24.79
C ILE A 499 -6.09 8.94 25.24
N ARG A 500 -5.88 10.24 25.00
CA ARG A 500 -4.70 11.01 25.41
C ARG A 500 -4.83 11.58 26.83
N SER A 501 -5.99 11.48 27.45
CA SER A 501 -6.21 12.00 28.81
C SER A 501 -5.42 11.21 29.86
N HIS A 502 -5.00 11.90 30.93
CA HIS A 502 -4.29 11.26 32.04
C HIS A 502 -5.10 10.12 32.68
N LEU A 503 -6.41 10.30 32.83
CA LEU A 503 -7.31 9.27 33.38
C LEU A 503 -7.31 8.01 32.50
N PHE A 504 -7.40 8.17 31.17
CA PHE A 504 -7.33 7.04 30.25
C PHE A 504 -5.99 6.32 30.37
N GLN A 505 -4.86 7.04 30.42
CA GLN A 505 -3.53 6.42 30.52
C GLN A 505 -3.36 5.63 31.84
N GLN A 506 -3.93 6.10 32.95
CA GLN A 506 -3.93 5.36 34.21
C GLN A 506 -4.74 4.06 34.13
N LEU A 507 -5.94 4.12 33.54
CA LEU A 507 -6.83 2.96 33.40
C LEU A 507 -6.26 1.94 32.40
N ARG A 508 -5.70 2.44 31.29
CA ARG A 508 -4.97 1.66 30.30
C ARG A 508 -3.85 0.86 30.95
N ALA A 509 -3.00 1.49 31.75
CA ALA A 509 -1.85 0.81 32.36
C ALA A 509 -2.25 -0.41 33.22
N VAL A 510 -3.47 -0.42 33.77
CA VAL A 510 -4.01 -1.55 34.54
C VAL A 510 -4.64 -2.61 33.63
N LEU A 511 -5.40 -2.20 32.61
CA LEU A 511 -6.25 -3.08 31.82
C LEU A 511 -5.64 -3.55 30.48
N GLU A 512 -4.55 -2.95 30.02
CA GLU A 512 -3.86 -3.33 28.77
C GLU A 512 -3.26 -4.75 28.82
N VAL A 513 -3.13 -5.32 30.02
CA VAL A 513 -2.75 -6.73 30.20
C VAL A 513 -3.80 -7.69 29.64
N LEU A 514 -5.06 -7.28 29.53
CA LEU A 514 -6.16 -8.09 29.02
C LEU A 514 -6.43 -7.88 27.53
N ASP A 515 -6.37 -6.64 27.04
CA ASP A 515 -6.57 -6.33 25.62
C ASP A 515 -5.77 -5.13 25.10
N ASP A 516 -5.71 -4.99 23.78
CA ASP A 516 -5.07 -3.84 23.15
C ASP A 516 -5.79 -2.52 23.51
N PRO A 517 -5.05 -1.42 23.80
CA PRO A 517 -5.64 -0.13 24.18
C PRO A 517 -6.66 0.44 23.20
N GLY A 518 -6.56 0.10 21.90
CA GLY A 518 -7.51 0.51 20.87
C GLY A 518 -8.91 -0.07 21.04
N TYR A 519 -9.09 -1.08 21.90
CA TYR A 519 -10.39 -1.70 22.19
C TYR A 519 -10.88 -1.43 23.63
N ILE A 520 -10.28 -0.45 24.30
CA ILE A 520 -10.69 -0.01 25.64
C ILE A 520 -11.48 1.29 25.50
N HIS A 521 -12.76 1.26 25.85
CA HIS A 521 -13.60 2.46 25.85
C HIS A 521 -13.80 2.96 27.27
N VAL A 522 -13.28 4.16 27.58
CA VAL A 522 -13.51 4.80 28.88
C VAL A 522 -14.64 5.81 28.72
N ILE A 523 -15.73 5.58 29.43
CA ILE A 523 -16.99 6.29 29.30
C ILE A 523 -17.34 6.95 30.64
N GLN A 524 -17.61 8.25 30.62
CA GLN A 524 -18.21 8.93 31.75
C GLN A 524 -19.73 8.87 31.65
N THR A 525 -20.38 8.32 32.67
CA THR A 525 -21.84 8.12 32.75
C THR A 525 -22.45 8.99 33.86
N GLY A 526 -23.59 9.65 33.58
CA GLY A 526 -24.39 10.35 34.60
C GLY A 526 -25.00 11.69 34.17
N ARG A 527 -26.12 12.08 34.81
CA ARG A 527 -26.71 13.44 34.75
C ARG A 527 -26.45 14.16 36.08
N ASP A 528 -25.96 15.39 36.04
CA ASP A 528 -25.57 16.23 37.20
C ASP A 528 -24.59 15.54 38.19
N ASN A 529 -24.43 16.08 39.41
CA ASN A 529 -23.36 15.86 40.41
C ASN A 529 -23.00 14.39 40.82
N ARG A 530 -23.48 13.36 40.13
CA ARG A 530 -23.05 11.95 40.28
C ARG A 530 -22.52 11.42 38.94
N LYS A 531 -21.29 11.82 38.58
CA LYS A 531 -20.56 11.25 37.44
C LYS A 531 -19.83 9.97 37.88
N SER A 532 -20.06 8.86 37.19
CA SER A 532 -19.29 7.62 37.31
C SER A 532 -18.43 7.41 36.06
N VAL A 533 -17.32 6.69 36.21
CA VAL A 533 -16.47 6.28 35.08
C VAL A 533 -16.61 4.78 34.91
N GLU A 534 -16.98 4.38 33.71
CA GLU A 534 -17.12 3.01 33.24
C GLU A 534 -16.05 2.73 32.18
N VAL A 535 -15.37 1.61 32.27
CA VAL A 535 -14.41 1.12 31.28
C VAL A 535 -15.01 -0.12 30.63
N ASP A 536 -15.28 -0.04 29.34
CA ASP A 536 -15.84 -1.11 28.54
C ASP A 536 -14.73 -1.76 27.72
N MET A 537 -14.42 -3.02 28.04
CA MET A 537 -13.46 -3.86 27.31
C MET A 537 -14.20 -4.55 26.16
N VAL A 538 -14.30 -3.88 25.03
CA VAL A 538 -15.26 -4.18 23.96
C VAL A 538 -15.23 -5.64 23.50
N ARG A 539 -14.03 -6.16 23.20
CA ARG A 539 -13.87 -7.51 22.66
C ARG A 539 -14.02 -8.62 23.70
N LEU A 540 -13.75 -8.30 24.97
CA LEU A 540 -13.90 -9.21 26.10
C LEU A 540 -15.33 -9.19 26.67
N ARG A 541 -16.11 -8.15 26.37
CA ARG A 541 -17.46 -7.89 26.91
C ARG A 541 -17.45 -7.84 28.44
N LEU A 542 -16.44 -7.17 29.00
CA LEU A 542 -16.29 -6.93 30.44
C LEU A 542 -16.38 -5.44 30.73
N LYS A 543 -17.11 -5.08 31.79
CA LYS A 543 -17.26 -3.69 32.22
C LYS A 543 -16.66 -3.48 33.61
N PHE A 544 -15.83 -2.45 33.74
CA PHE A 544 -15.23 -2.06 35.00
C PHE A 544 -15.74 -0.68 35.40
N ILE A 545 -16.26 -0.54 36.61
CA ILE A 545 -16.77 0.73 37.14
C ILE A 545 -15.87 1.19 38.27
N ILE A 546 -15.47 2.47 38.27
CA ILE A 546 -14.71 3.04 39.38
C ILE A 546 -15.65 3.23 40.57
N ASN A 547 -15.40 2.48 41.64
CA ASN A 547 -16.18 2.56 42.87
C ASN A 547 -15.76 3.79 43.72
N LYS A 548 -16.52 4.07 44.80
CA LYS A 548 -16.25 5.23 45.69
C LYS A 548 -14.89 5.17 46.40
N ALA A 549 -14.29 3.99 46.51
CA ALA A 549 -12.98 3.77 47.12
C ALA A 549 -11.82 3.90 46.09
N GLY A 550 -12.13 4.18 44.82
CA GLY A 550 -11.15 4.28 43.74
C GLY A 550 -10.72 2.93 43.13
N GLY A 551 -11.35 1.82 43.52
CA GLY A 551 -11.11 0.51 42.94
C GLY A 551 -11.94 0.27 41.67
N LEU A 552 -11.42 -0.56 40.77
CA LEU A 552 -12.13 -1.00 39.56
C LEU A 552 -12.99 -2.22 39.89
N ASP A 553 -14.30 -2.05 39.88
CA ASP A 553 -15.29 -3.08 40.16
C ASP A 553 -15.84 -3.69 38.87
N CYS A 554 -15.74 -5.00 38.72
CA CYS A 554 -16.27 -5.76 37.59
C CYS A 554 -17.55 -6.47 38.02
N GLN A 555 -18.70 -5.99 37.55
CA GLN A 555 -20.00 -6.49 37.99
C GLN A 555 -20.28 -7.89 37.47
N GLU A 556 -19.86 -8.20 36.24
CA GLU A 556 -20.04 -9.50 35.60
C GLU A 556 -19.36 -10.63 36.39
N LEU A 557 -18.23 -10.33 37.06
CA LEU A 557 -17.45 -11.28 37.85
C LEU A 557 -17.63 -11.12 39.37
N ASN A 558 -18.41 -10.13 39.81
CA ASN A 558 -18.57 -9.75 41.23
C ASN A 558 -17.22 -9.56 41.96
N ALA A 559 -16.24 -8.96 41.29
CA ALA A 559 -14.86 -8.88 41.77
C ALA A 559 -14.24 -7.50 41.51
N ILE A 560 -13.35 -7.08 42.41
CA ILE A 560 -12.60 -5.82 42.29
C ILE A 560 -11.16 -6.13 41.87
N VAL A 561 -10.56 -5.29 41.04
CA VAL A 561 -9.13 -5.43 40.69
C VAL A 561 -8.27 -5.30 41.95
N ASP A 562 -7.45 -6.31 42.21
CA ASP A 562 -6.61 -6.37 43.41
C ASP A 562 -5.44 -5.38 43.29
N HIS A 563 -5.04 -4.75 44.39
CA HIS A 563 -3.87 -3.87 44.39
C HIS A 563 -2.57 -4.69 44.28
N ASP A 564 -2.58 -5.90 44.82
CA ASP A 564 -1.52 -6.87 44.64
C ASP A 564 -1.81 -7.70 43.37
N GLN A 565 -0.98 -7.55 42.34
CA GLN A 565 -1.09 -8.30 41.08
C GLN A 565 -0.26 -9.59 41.08
N ASP A 566 0.37 -9.97 42.20
CA ASP A 566 1.03 -11.27 42.36
C ASP A 566 0.07 -12.32 42.95
N ILE A 567 -0.41 -13.23 42.10
CA ILE A 567 -1.26 -14.36 42.53
C ILE A 567 -0.46 -15.48 43.24
N GLY A 568 0.88 -15.41 43.24
CA GLY A 568 1.77 -16.39 43.85
C GLY A 568 2.17 -17.56 42.93
N CYS A 569 1.88 -17.47 41.63
CA CYS A 569 2.30 -18.40 40.58
C CYS A 569 2.21 -17.72 39.20
N LEU A 570 2.57 -18.43 38.13
CA LEU A 570 2.57 -17.89 36.74
C LEU A 570 3.52 -16.69 36.58
N TYR A 571 4.72 -16.80 37.16
CA TYR A 571 5.76 -15.78 37.07
C TYR A 571 6.27 -15.65 35.62
N GLY A 572 6.42 -14.41 35.16
CA GLY A 572 6.78 -14.11 33.77
C GLY A 572 5.60 -13.99 32.80
N LEU A 573 4.37 -14.40 33.18
CA LEU A 573 3.16 -14.11 32.41
C LEU A 573 2.77 -12.63 32.53
N ARG A 574 2.83 -11.90 31.41
CA ARG A 574 2.50 -10.46 31.35
C ARG A 574 1.00 -10.21 31.27
N ASN A 575 0.29 -11.01 30.48
CA ASN A 575 -1.13 -10.83 30.24
C ASN A 575 -1.96 -11.55 31.31
N LYS A 576 -2.02 -10.95 32.51
CA LYS A 576 -2.90 -11.43 33.59
C LYS A 576 -3.41 -10.27 34.42
N LEU A 577 -4.64 -10.36 34.90
CA LEU A 577 -5.23 -9.41 35.84
C LEU A 577 -5.76 -10.14 37.07
N VAL A 578 -5.23 -9.80 38.25
CA VAL A 578 -5.66 -10.39 39.52
C VAL A 578 -6.86 -9.63 40.07
N LEU A 579 -7.88 -10.37 40.46
CA LEU A 579 -9.15 -9.89 41.00
C LEU A 579 -9.39 -10.47 42.39
N LEU A 580 -10.06 -9.69 43.24
CA LEU A 580 -10.52 -10.08 44.57
C LEU A 580 -12.05 -10.17 44.58
N ASP A 581 -12.57 -11.37 44.89
CA ASP A 581 -14.01 -11.60 45.02
C ASP A 581 -14.58 -10.75 46.17
N THR A 582 -15.62 -9.97 45.86
CA THR A 582 -16.25 -9.02 46.80
C THR A 582 -16.94 -9.70 47.99
N LYS A 583 -17.38 -10.95 47.84
CA LYS A 583 -18.14 -11.72 48.85
C LYS A 583 -17.26 -12.72 49.58
N LYS A 584 -16.48 -13.51 48.85
CA LYS A 584 -15.69 -14.64 49.37
C LYS A 584 -14.28 -14.26 49.80
N ARG A 585 -13.80 -13.07 49.39
CA ARG A 585 -12.39 -12.62 49.55
C ARG A 585 -11.37 -13.62 49.00
N CYS A 586 -11.77 -14.44 48.02
CA CYS A 586 -10.85 -15.29 47.28
C CYS A 586 -10.17 -14.47 46.18
N ARG A 587 -8.87 -14.69 45.98
CA ARG A 587 -8.14 -14.12 44.84
C ARG A 587 -8.36 -14.98 43.61
N SER A 588 -8.45 -14.36 42.46
CA SER A 588 -8.61 -15.02 41.17
C SER A 588 -7.83 -14.27 40.10
N VAL A 589 -7.59 -14.89 38.95
CA VAL A 589 -6.82 -14.31 37.86
C VAL A 589 -7.56 -14.47 36.54
N LEU A 590 -7.62 -13.37 35.78
CA LEU A 590 -8.07 -13.37 34.39
C LEU A 590 -6.87 -13.49 33.47
N ILE A 591 -6.96 -14.40 32.51
CA ILE A 591 -5.93 -14.60 31.49
C ILE A 591 -6.62 -14.61 30.11
N PRO A 592 -6.24 -13.72 29.18
CA PRO A 592 -6.78 -13.77 27.83
C PRO A 592 -6.29 -15.03 27.10
N TYR A 593 -7.12 -15.57 26.22
CA TYR A 593 -6.80 -16.73 25.38
C TYR A 593 -6.29 -16.25 24.01
N GLY A 594 -5.19 -16.84 23.54
CA GLY A 594 -4.58 -16.47 22.26
C GLY A 594 -3.23 -17.15 22.03
N SER A 595 -2.56 -16.77 20.94
CA SER A 595 -1.23 -17.30 20.62
C SER A 595 -0.18 -16.73 21.57
N VAL A 596 0.69 -17.61 22.06
CA VAL A 596 1.67 -17.28 23.11
C VAL A 596 3.04 -17.07 22.50
N GLN A 597 3.64 -15.92 22.79
CA GLN A 597 5.03 -15.61 22.49
C GLN A 597 5.89 -15.80 23.74
N LEU A 598 7.04 -16.44 23.52
CA LEU A 598 8.00 -16.80 24.55
C LEU A 598 9.31 -16.10 24.24
N ILE A 599 9.90 -15.46 25.26
CA ILE A 599 11.22 -14.83 25.16
C ILE A 599 12.01 -15.24 26.39
N LYS A 600 13.17 -15.90 26.18
CA LYS A 600 14.07 -16.27 27.28
C LYS A 600 14.80 -15.03 27.78
N THR A 601 14.55 -14.64 29.03
CA THR A 601 15.35 -13.59 29.70
C THR A 601 16.41 -14.22 30.60
N LYS A 602 17.32 -13.42 31.17
CA LYS A 602 18.43 -13.89 32.01
C LYS A 602 17.98 -14.75 33.21
N HIS A 603 16.79 -14.49 33.76
CA HIS A 603 16.32 -15.11 35.00
C HIS A 603 14.98 -15.87 34.86
N GLN A 604 14.14 -15.52 33.87
CA GLN A 604 12.83 -16.16 33.68
C GLN A 604 12.37 -16.13 32.22
N THR A 605 11.36 -16.91 31.88
CA THR A 605 10.68 -16.80 30.57
C THR A 605 9.67 -15.66 30.63
N SER A 606 9.74 -14.70 29.71
CA SER A 606 8.68 -13.72 29.53
C SER A 606 7.62 -14.31 28.60
N VAL A 607 6.38 -14.36 29.07
CA VAL A 607 5.25 -14.96 28.37
C VAL A 607 4.22 -13.88 28.05
N THR A 608 3.95 -13.67 26.77
CA THR A 608 2.99 -12.67 26.27
C THR A 608 1.93 -13.38 25.43
N VAL A 609 0.66 -13.07 25.67
CA VAL A 609 -0.47 -13.58 24.90
C VAL A 609 -0.90 -12.52 23.88
N ASN A 610 -0.71 -12.83 22.60
CA ASN A 610 -1.09 -11.92 21.53
C ASN A 610 -2.59 -11.80 21.40
N ALA A 611 -3.05 -10.56 21.18
CA ALA A 611 -4.43 -10.29 20.81
C ALA A 611 -4.72 -10.89 19.41
N PRO A 612 -5.80 -11.69 19.24
CA PRO A 612 -6.24 -12.07 17.91
C PRO A 612 -6.70 -10.82 17.13
N LYS A 613 -6.72 -10.86 15.80
CA LYS A 613 -7.19 -9.74 14.96
C LYS A 613 -8.72 -9.62 14.83
N GLY A 614 -9.50 -10.48 15.51
CA GLY A 614 -10.96 -10.55 15.39
C GLY A 614 -11.74 -9.66 16.37
N SER A 615 -13.04 -9.49 16.17
CA SER A 615 -13.94 -8.66 17.00
C SER A 615 -14.25 -9.22 18.39
N TYR A 616 -13.90 -10.49 18.65
CA TYR A 616 -14.07 -11.13 19.95
C TYR A 616 -12.72 -11.61 20.48
N ARG A 617 -12.52 -11.49 21.80
CA ARG A 617 -11.37 -12.03 22.50
C ARG A 617 -11.88 -12.94 23.61
N LYS A 618 -11.49 -14.20 23.56
CA LYS A 618 -11.79 -15.19 24.60
C LYS A 618 -10.82 -14.97 25.77
N TYR A 619 -11.28 -15.25 26.99
CA TYR A 619 -10.46 -15.22 28.21
C TYR A 619 -10.93 -16.32 29.14
N PHE A 620 -10.10 -16.64 30.13
CA PHE A 620 -10.39 -17.61 31.17
C PHE A 620 -10.22 -16.99 32.56
N HIS A 621 -10.98 -17.51 33.53
CA HIS A 621 -11.04 -16.99 34.89
C HIS A 621 -10.73 -18.11 35.89
N TYR A 622 -9.58 -18.00 36.54
CA TYR A 622 -9.10 -19.03 37.47
C TYR A 622 -9.14 -18.51 38.91
N SER A 623 -9.83 -19.21 39.79
CA SER A 623 -9.89 -18.92 41.22
C SER A 623 -8.78 -19.66 41.98
N LEU A 624 -8.13 -18.98 42.92
CA LEU A 624 -7.11 -19.59 43.77
C LEU A 624 -7.75 -20.24 45.00
N ASP A 625 -7.63 -21.56 45.10
CA ASP A 625 -7.91 -22.30 46.33
C ASP A 625 -6.63 -22.40 47.16
N ARG A 626 -6.56 -21.62 48.25
CA ARG A 626 -5.40 -21.59 49.15
C ARG A 626 -5.25 -22.87 49.98
N TYR A 627 -6.32 -23.61 50.21
CA TYR A 627 -6.29 -24.83 51.01
C TYR A 627 -5.81 -26.01 50.16
N LEU A 628 -6.30 -26.10 48.93
CA LEU A 628 -5.87 -27.12 47.98
C LEU A 628 -4.57 -26.75 47.24
N LYS A 629 -4.13 -25.49 47.35
CA LYS A 629 -2.92 -24.92 46.71
C LYS A 629 -2.96 -25.11 45.19
N VAL A 630 -4.09 -24.76 44.58
CA VAL A 630 -4.33 -24.92 43.14
C VAL A 630 -5.13 -23.74 42.58
N LEU A 631 -4.86 -23.39 41.32
CA LEU A 631 -5.74 -22.56 40.52
C LEU A 631 -6.81 -23.44 39.86
N GLN A 632 -8.07 -23.05 39.97
CA GLN A 632 -9.22 -23.78 39.43
C GLN A 632 -10.06 -22.87 38.55
N GLY A 633 -10.34 -23.32 37.33
CA GLY A 633 -11.24 -22.64 36.39
C GLY A 633 -12.62 -23.31 36.35
N SER A 634 -13.34 -23.07 35.26
CA SER A 634 -14.54 -23.86 34.95
C SER A 634 -14.20 -25.32 34.59
N PHE A 635 -15.23 -26.17 34.41
CA PHE A 635 -15.06 -27.56 33.97
C PHE A 635 -14.86 -27.71 32.46
N ASP A 636 -14.59 -26.62 31.73
CA ASP A 636 -14.29 -26.65 30.30
C ASP A 636 -12.88 -27.20 30.04
N MET A 637 -12.77 -28.13 29.08
CA MET A 637 -11.50 -28.81 28.79
C MET A 637 -10.44 -27.86 28.24
N LEU A 638 -10.83 -26.92 27.37
CA LEU A 638 -9.90 -25.97 26.78
C LEU A 638 -9.32 -25.04 27.84
N GLU A 639 -10.15 -24.55 28.76
CA GLU A 639 -9.74 -23.73 29.89
C GLU A 639 -8.71 -24.44 30.80
N ILE A 640 -8.96 -25.70 31.14
CA ILE A 640 -8.07 -26.51 31.98
C ILE A 640 -6.72 -26.75 31.28
N LEU A 641 -6.75 -27.09 30.00
CA LEU A 641 -5.54 -27.29 29.19
C LEU A 641 -4.74 -25.99 29.04
N TYR A 642 -5.42 -24.85 28.93
CA TYR A 642 -4.74 -23.57 28.81
C TYR A 642 -4.04 -23.20 30.11
N LEU A 643 -4.64 -23.48 31.26
CA LEU A 643 -4.01 -23.32 32.56
C LEU A 643 -2.75 -24.20 32.69
N ALA A 644 -2.84 -25.47 32.30
CA ALA A 644 -1.69 -26.37 32.29
C ALA A 644 -0.56 -25.82 31.39
N TYR A 645 -0.91 -25.31 30.21
CA TYR A 645 0.05 -24.70 29.30
C TYR A 645 0.71 -23.46 29.92
N MET A 646 -0.07 -22.56 30.53
CA MET A 646 0.45 -21.36 31.21
C MET A 646 1.46 -21.74 32.31
N HIS A 647 1.14 -22.70 33.18
CA HIS A 647 2.06 -23.19 34.21
C HIS A 647 3.33 -23.79 33.58
N ALA A 648 3.22 -24.54 32.48
CA ALA A 648 4.38 -25.15 31.84
C ALA A 648 5.37 -24.10 31.31
N VAL A 649 4.88 -23.06 30.62
CA VAL A 649 5.75 -22.02 30.02
C VAL A 649 6.28 -20.98 31.00
N THR A 650 5.64 -20.85 32.17
CA THR A 650 6.08 -19.97 33.27
C THR A 650 6.91 -20.70 34.34
N SER A 651 7.29 -21.94 34.07
CA SER A 651 8.02 -22.78 35.03
C SER A 651 9.42 -22.24 35.36
N HIS A 652 9.76 -22.28 36.64
CA HIS A 652 11.08 -21.96 37.18
C HIS A 652 11.64 -23.12 38.00
N ILE A 653 12.94 -23.05 38.34
CA ILE A 653 13.66 -24.00 39.22
C ILE A 653 13.04 -24.07 40.62
N LEU A 654 12.43 -22.97 41.08
CA LEU A 654 11.85 -22.86 42.42
C LEU A 654 10.34 -23.13 42.34
N PRO A 655 9.75 -23.76 43.36
CA PRO A 655 8.31 -23.94 43.42
C PRO A 655 7.59 -22.60 43.58
N ASP A 656 6.43 -22.48 42.94
CA ASP A 656 5.56 -21.32 43.05
C ASP A 656 4.97 -21.24 44.48
N PRO A 657 4.98 -20.08 45.16
CA PRO A 657 4.46 -19.96 46.53
C PRO A 657 2.99 -20.36 46.71
N ALA A 658 2.14 -20.16 45.71
CA ALA A 658 0.71 -20.45 45.79
C ALA A 658 0.38 -21.95 45.61
N THR A 659 1.20 -22.68 44.84
CA THR A 659 0.96 -24.10 44.54
C THR A 659 1.95 -25.04 45.23
N GLU A 660 3.06 -24.50 45.76
CA GLU A 660 4.23 -25.22 46.29
C GLU A 660 4.86 -26.21 45.33
N ARG A 661 4.60 -26.04 44.03
CA ARG A 661 5.11 -26.88 42.94
C ARG A 661 5.73 -25.99 41.89
N SER A 662 6.69 -26.52 41.13
CA SER A 662 7.15 -25.82 39.92
C SER A 662 6.03 -25.81 38.87
N GLY A 663 6.03 -24.81 38.00
CA GLY A 663 5.05 -24.73 36.91
C GLY A 663 5.00 -26.00 36.04
N THR A 664 6.14 -26.64 35.77
CA THR A 664 6.20 -27.92 35.04
C THR A 664 5.46 -29.03 35.80
N ALA A 665 5.67 -29.14 37.11
CA ALA A 665 5.04 -30.17 37.94
C ALA A 665 3.52 -29.95 38.04
N GLU A 666 3.10 -28.70 38.21
CA GLU A 666 1.68 -28.35 38.25
C GLU A 666 0.99 -28.59 36.91
N ALA A 667 1.64 -28.26 35.79
CA ALA A 667 1.12 -28.56 34.46
C ALA A 667 0.94 -30.06 34.22
N ILE A 668 1.92 -30.89 34.61
CA ILE A 668 1.83 -32.36 34.53
C ILE A 668 0.68 -32.90 35.39
N ARG A 669 0.52 -32.38 36.62
CA ARG A 669 -0.58 -32.73 37.51
C ARG A 669 -1.93 -32.43 36.87
N ILE A 670 -2.10 -31.25 36.27
CA ILE A 670 -3.34 -30.84 35.59
C ILE A 670 -3.62 -31.77 34.40
N LEU A 671 -2.63 -32.04 33.55
CA LEU A 671 -2.78 -32.94 32.39
C LEU A 671 -3.11 -34.40 32.76
N GLY A 672 -2.71 -34.82 33.96
CA GLY A 672 -3.03 -36.12 34.54
C GLY A 672 -4.45 -36.22 35.14
N GLN A 673 -5.23 -35.13 35.20
CA GLN A 673 -6.56 -35.17 35.78
C GLN A 673 -7.54 -35.99 34.94
N ALA A 674 -8.42 -36.74 35.62
CA ALA A 674 -9.42 -37.58 34.96
C ALA A 674 -10.45 -36.77 34.16
N CYS A 675 -10.69 -35.50 34.49
CA CYS A 675 -11.60 -34.62 33.75
C CYS A 675 -11.15 -34.38 32.29
N LEU A 676 -9.86 -34.58 31.99
CA LEU A 676 -9.32 -34.50 30.63
C LEU A 676 -9.50 -35.78 29.81
N ARG A 677 -10.02 -36.86 30.41
CA ARG A 677 -10.32 -38.14 29.73
C ARG A 677 -11.79 -38.16 29.29
N THR A 678 -12.09 -37.41 28.23
CA THR A 678 -13.45 -37.27 27.69
C THR A 678 -13.85 -38.43 26.76
N SER A 679 -15.15 -38.74 26.72
CA SER A 679 -15.79 -39.63 25.75
C SER A 679 -16.37 -38.90 24.53
N PHE A 680 -16.14 -37.60 24.42
CA PHE A 680 -16.57 -36.73 23.30
C PHE A 680 -15.39 -36.37 22.40
N PRO A 681 -15.64 -36.07 21.11
CA PRO A 681 -14.58 -35.61 20.20
C PRO A 681 -14.00 -34.27 20.66
N LEU A 682 -12.69 -34.09 20.46
CA LEU A 682 -11.99 -32.87 20.83
C LEU A 682 -12.27 -31.75 19.83
N SER A 683 -12.41 -30.52 20.33
CA SER A 683 -12.50 -29.34 19.45
C SER A 683 -11.15 -29.05 18.77
N SER A 684 -11.18 -28.39 17.61
CA SER A 684 -9.96 -27.98 16.90
C SER A 684 -9.04 -27.12 17.76
N GLU A 685 -9.60 -26.22 18.58
CA GLU A 685 -8.86 -25.39 19.54
C GLU A 685 -8.11 -26.26 20.57
N THR A 686 -8.78 -27.31 21.08
CA THR A 686 -8.20 -28.24 22.05
C THR A 686 -7.06 -29.05 21.44
N ILE A 687 -7.24 -29.54 20.21
CA ILE A 687 -6.20 -30.28 19.46
C ILE A 687 -4.98 -29.38 19.21
N ALA A 688 -5.20 -28.13 18.79
CA ALA A 688 -4.13 -27.18 18.58
C ALA A 688 -3.35 -26.89 19.87
N LEU A 689 -4.04 -26.72 21.00
CA LEU A 689 -3.40 -26.50 22.29
C LEU A 689 -2.62 -27.73 22.77
N LEU A 690 -3.18 -28.94 22.62
CA LEU A 690 -2.50 -30.20 22.92
C LEU A 690 -1.25 -30.40 22.05
N LYS A 691 -1.29 -29.99 20.78
CA LYS A 691 -0.11 -29.96 19.90
C LYS A 691 0.98 -29.07 20.50
N VAL A 692 0.63 -27.84 20.90
CA VAL A 692 1.58 -26.90 21.52
C VAL A 692 2.15 -27.46 22.82
N ILE A 693 1.32 -28.02 23.69
CA ILE A 693 1.79 -28.69 24.93
C ILE A 693 2.73 -29.85 24.58
N ALA A 694 2.38 -30.68 23.61
CA ALA A 694 3.23 -31.78 23.16
C ALA A 694 4.57 -31.28 22.62
N THR A 695 4.66 -30.07 22.04
CA THR A 695 5.93 -29.45 21.59
C THR A 695 6.89 -29.06 22.73
N LEU A 696 6.40 -28.97 23.98
CA LEU A 696 7.25 -28.67 25.15
C LEU A 696 8.19 -29.82 25.53
N THR A 697 7.97 -31.04 25.05
CA THR A 697 8.98 -32.11 25.17
C THR A 697 10.25 -31.74 24.34
N PRO A 698 11.46 -32.21 24.62
CA PRO A 698 12.59 -32.00 23.71
C PRO A 698 12.51 -32.92 22.47
N ARG A 699 12.84 -32.42 21.26
CA ARG A 699 12.81 -33.26 20.04
C ARG A 699 14.07 -34.13 19.98
N ARG A 700 13.94 -35.44 19.78
CA ARG A 700 15.08 -36.38 19.80
C ARG A 700 15.16 -37.21 18.53
N ARG A 701 16.27 -37.15 17.80
CA ARG A 701 16.47 -37.89 16.54
C ARG A 701 17.83 -38.59 16.52
N TYR A 702 17.91 -39.68 15.76
CA TYR A 702 19.20 -40.32 15.49
C TYR A 702 20.04 -39.50 14.50
N TYR A 703 21.34 -39.45 14.77
CA TYR A 703 22.34 -38.93 13.84
C TYR A 703 23.48 -39.94 13.68
N PRO A 704 24.01 -40.15 12.47
CA PRO A 704 23.27 -40.01 11.22
C PRO A 704 22.00 -40.88 11.24
N ARG A 705 20.92 -40.42 10.61
CA ARG A 705 19.58 -41.08 10.71
C ARG A 705 19.60 -42.58 10.37
N HIS A 706 20.46 -42.97 9.44
CA HIS A 706 20.58 -44.35 8.96
C HIS A 706 21.41 -45.27 9.88
N LEU A 707 22.31 -44.72 10.70
CA LEU A 707 23.20 -45.52 11.55
C LEU A 707 22.69 -45.72 12.98
N LYS A 708 21.76 -44.85 13.43
CA LYS A 708 21.26 -44.86 14.81
C LYS A 708 22.36 -44.87 15.89
N SER A 709 23.53 -44.30 15.58
CA SER A 709 24.75 -44.38 16.40
C SER A 709 24.84 -43.31 17.48
N MET A 710 24.29 -42.11 17.24
CA MET A 710 24.20 -41.03 18.24
C MET A 710 22.82 -40.36 18.21
N GLN A 711 22.53 -39.58 19.25
CA GLN A 711 21.30 -38.78 19.35
C GLN A 711 21.61 -37.30 19.15
N THR A 712 20.69 -36.61 18.48
CA THR A 712 20.62 -35.15 18.41
C THR A 712 19.36 -34.72 19.16
N VAL A 713 19.51 -33.78 20.08
CA VAL A 713 18.41 -33.22 20.88
C VAL A 713 18.23 -31.77 20.49
N SER A 714 16.99 -31.38 20.15
CA SER A 714 16.62 -30.01 19.86
C SER A 714 15.71 -29.50 20.96
N TRP A 715 16.20 -28.51 21.69
CA TRP A 715 15.46 -27.77 22.71
C TRP A 715 14.87 -26.50 22.10
N ASN A 716 13.79 -26.00 22.69
CA ASN A 716 13.32 -24.65 22.42
C ASN A 716 14.28 -23.65 23.12
N SER A 717 14.91 -22.78 22.34
CA SER A 717 15.85 -21.75 22.84
C SER A 717 15.17 -20.69 23.69
N GLU A 718 13.87 -20.46 23.46
CA GLU A 718 13.09 -19.42 24.15
C GLU A 718 12.55 -19.85 25.52
N LEU A 719 12.78 -21.11 25.91
CA LEU A 719 12.36 -21.65 27.19
C LEU A 719 13.55 -22.10 28.03
N GLY A 720 13.35 -22.06 29.35
CA GLY A 720 14.22 -22.78 30.27
C GLY A 720 14.17 -24.29 29.99
N GLU A 721 15.30 -24.96 30.21
CA GLU A 721 15.47 -26.38 29.96
C GLU A 721 14.57 -27.21 30.90
N LEU A 722 14.28 -26.70 32.11
CA LEU A 722 13.39 -27.35 33.09
C LEU A 722 11.88 -27.14 32.80
N ALA A 723 11.53 -26.18 31.95
CA ALA A 723 10.17 -26.01 31.46
C ALA A 723 9.82 -27.06 30.38
N GLN A 724 10.83 -27.74 29.83
CA GLN A 724 10.69 -28.72 28.76
C GLN A 724 10.81 -30.16 29.31
N HIS A 725 9.70 -30.89 29.34
CA HIS A 725 9.62 -32.20 30.02
C HIS A 725 9.21 -33.34 29.09
N ASP A 726 9.78 -34.53 29.31
CA ASP A 726 9.53 -35.70 28.46
C ASP A 726 8.08 -36.25 28.59
N ASP A 727 7.37 -35.95 29.68
CA ASP A 727 5.98 -36.41 29.91
C ASP A 727 4.89 -35.59 29.18
N PHE A 728 5.17 -34.37 28.70
CA PHE A 728 4.14 -33.56 28.02
C PHE A 728 3.58 -34.24 26.77
N ARG A 729 4.45 -34.82 25.93
CA ARG A 729 4.02 -35.62 24.77
C ARG A 729 3.15 -36.81 25.20
N VAL A 730 3.54 -37.53 26.25
CA VAL A 730 2.85 -38.76 26.69
C VAL A 730 1.45 -38.42 27.21
N LEU A 731 1.33 -37.38 28.04
CA LEU A 731 0.03 -36.97 28.57
C LEU A 731 -0.90 -36.43 27.47
N ALA A 732 -0.35 -35.68 26.51
CA ALA A 732 -1.12 -35.25 25.33
C ALA A 732 -1.58 -36.45 24.50
N GLN A 733 -0.70 -37.44 24.28
CA GLN A 733 -1.04 -38.69 23.60
C GLN A 733 -2.15 -39.45 24.32
N GLU A 734 -2.08 -39.61 25.65
CA GLU A 734 -3.13 -40.30 26.43
C GLU A 734 -4.50 -39.60 26.35
N ILE A 735 -4.53 -38.27 26.40
CA ILE A 735 -5.77 -37.48 26.27
C ILE A 735 -6.40 -37.73 24.90
N VAL A 736 -5.59 -37.65 23.85
CA VAL A 736 -6.02 -37.80 22.46
C VAL A 736 -6.45 -39.24 22.15
N GLU A 737 -5.67 -40.22 22.57
CA GLU A 737 -5.98 -41.65 22.39
C GLU A 737 -7.25 -42.06 23.15
N ASN A 738 -7.51 -41.45 24.32
CA ASN A 738 -8.75 -41.70 25.03
C ASN A 738 -9.94 -41.17 24.22
N ALA A 739 -9.89 -39.92 23.76
CA ALA A 739 -10.96 -39.34 22.94
C ALA A 739 -11.14 -40.10 21.61
N SER A 740 -10.05 -40.55 20.99
CA SER A 740 -10.07 -41.25 19.69
C SER A 740 -10.81 -42.59 19.74
N ARG A 741 -10.81 -43.28 20.89
CA ARG A 741 -11.57 -44.53 21.08
C ARG A 741 -13.07 -44.35 20.93
N PHE A 742 -13.57 -43.14 21.18
CA PHE A 742 -15.00 -42.83 21.12
C PHE A 742 -15.40 -42.09 19.84
N CYS A 743 -14.45 -41.68 18.99
CA CYS A 743 -14.73 -41.01 17.71
C CYS A 743 -15.72 -41.77 16.81
N THR A 744 -15.67 -43.10 16.84
CA THR A 744 -16.60 -43.97 16.09
C THR A 744 -18.06 -43.82 16.52
N LEU A 745 -18.32 -43.52 17.80
CA LEU A 745 -19.66 -43.31 18.33
C LEU A 745 -20.27 -41.96 17.93
N HIS A 746 -19.43 -41.01 17.51
CA HIS A 746 -19.83 -39.63 17.15
C HIS A 746 -19.74 -39.35 15.65
N GLY A 747 -19.51 -40.38 14.81
CA GLY A 747 -19.48 -40.24 13.35
C GLY A 747 -18.33 -39.40 12.79
N VAL A 748 -17.21 -39.29 13.53
CA VAL A 748 -16.02 -38.55 13.08
C VAL A 748 -15.33 -39.30 11.95
N SER A 749 -14.90 -38.60 10.90
CA SER A 749 -14.23 -39.22 9.75
C SER A 749 -12.85 -39.79 10.13
N ASP A 750 -12.38 -40.79 9.38
CA ASP A 750 -11.03 -41.35 9.61
C ASP A 750 -9.93 -40.29 9.40
N ALA A 751 -10.14 -39.34 8.47
CA ALA A 751 -9.21 -38.25 8.20
C ALA A 751 -9.08 -37.29 9.39
N ASP A 752 -10.21 -36.87 9.99
CA ASP A 752 -10.22 -35.98 11.16
C ASP A 752 -9.61 -36.67 12.39
N ARG A 753 -9.81 -37.99 12.50
CA ARG A 753 -9.18 -38.80 13.56
C ARG A 753 -7.66 -38.87 13.38
N ASP A 754 -7.18 -39.03 12.15
CA ASP A 754 -5.74 -39.06 11.87
C ASP A 754 -5.08 -37.69 12.12
N GLU A 755 -5.73 -36.60 11.75
CA GLU A 755 -5.28 -35.23 12.06
C GLU A 755 -5.18 -35.00 13.57
N MET A 756 -6.17 -35.47 14.34
CA MET A 756 -6.15 -35.40 15.79
C MET A 756 -4.94 -36.16 16.37
N MET A 757 -4.62 -37.34 15.83
CA MET A 757 -3.49 -38.17 16.28
C MET A 757 -2.13 -37.59 15.90
N ASP A 758 -2.05 -36.75 14.87
CA ASP A 758 -0.80 -36.13 14.43
C ASP A 758 -0.27 -35.06 15.40
N CYS A 759 -1.10 -34.54 16.31
CA CYS A 759 -0.71 -33.45 17.22
C CYS A 759 0.51 -33.77 18.13
N TYR A 760 0.76 -35.05 18.45
CA TYR A 760 1.88 -35.47 19.32
C TYR A 760 2.99 -36.26 18.59
N LYS A 761 2.84 -36.57 17.29
CA LYS A 761 3.80 -37.43 16.57
C LYS A 761 5.14 -36.74 16.26
N ASP A 762 5.18 -35.43 16.06
CA ASP A 762 6.38 -34.71 15.61
C ASP A 762 7.44 -34.43 16.70
N ARG A 763 7.74 -35.40 17.55
CA ARG A 763 8.77 -35.26 18.62
C ARG A 763 10.03 -36.10 18.42
N GLY A 764 10.10 -36.85 17.32
CA GLY A 764 11.28 -37.64 16.96
C GLY A 764 11.10 -39.13 17.19
N ASP A 765 12.21 -39.86 17.37
CA ASP A 765 12.20 -41.33 17.46
C ASP A 765 11.69 -41.78 18.84
N GLN A 766 10.74 -42.71 18.84
CA GLN A 766 10.07 -43.20 20.04
C GLN A 766 11.05 -43.83 21.05
N ASN A 767 12.03 -44.62 20.58
CA ASN A 767 13.00 -45.27 21.46
C ASN A 767 13.89 -44.23 22.17
N LEU A 768 14.25 -43.15 21.48
CA LEU A 768 15.06 -42.08 22.06
C LEU A 768 14.28 -41.29 23.12
N LEU A 769 12.99 -41.06 22.89
CA LEU A 769 12.10 -40.39 23.83
C LEU A 769 11.88 -41.24 25.08
N GLU A 770 11.55 -42.53 24.94
CA GLU A 770 11.38 -43.46 26.06
C GLU A 770 12.67 -43.66 26.87
N ARG A 771 13.82 -43.74 26.18
CA ARG A 771 15.13 -43.80 26.83
C ARG A 771 15.42 -42.54 27.63
N ALA A 772 15.13 -41.36 27.08
CA ALA A 772 15.31 -40.09 27.79
C ALA A 772 14.39 -40.00 29.00
N ARG A 773 13.10 -40.27 28.81
CA ARG A 773 12.08 -40.32 29.85
C ARG A 773 12.47 -41.27 31.01
N SER A 774 13.09 -42.41 30.70
CA SER A 774 13.56 -43.38 31.68
C SER A 774 14.85 -42.96 32.39
N ARG A 775 15.77 -42.31 31.69
CA ARG A 775 17.03 -41.82 32.29
C ARG A 775 16.82 -40.56 33.12
N ASN A 776 15.90 -39.71 32.71
CA ASN A 776 15.64 -38.43 33.35
C ASN A 776 14.74 -38.57 34.58
N SER A 777 13.98 -39.67 34.72
CA SER A 777 13.08 -39.91 35.86
C SER A 777 13.79 -39.86 37.22
N GLN A 778 15.09 -40.13 37.29
CA GLN A 778 15.87 -40.02 38.52
C GLN A 778 16.08 -38.56 38.99
N PHE A 779 15.90 -37.59 38.10
CA PHE A 779 16.02 -36.16 38.38
C PHE A 779 14.66 -35.47 38.61
N HIS A 780 13.57 -36.24 38.63
CA HIS A 780 12.20 -35.73 38.76
C HIS A 780 11.52 -36.28 40.02
N CYS A 781 10.62 -35.48 40.61
CA CYS A 781 9.83 -35.91 41.76
C CYS A 781 8.96 -37.12 41.42
N SER A 782 8.82 -38.07 42.35
CA SER A 782 8.09 -39.33 42.17
C SER A 782 6.64 -39.15 41.70
N GLU A 783 5.99 -38.06 42.13
CA GLU A 783 4.59 -37.75 41.80
C GLU A 783 4.40 -37.20 40.39
N TYR A 784 5.46 -36.66 39.77
CA TYR A 784 5.38 -35.88 38.52
C TYR A 784 6.49 -36.29 37.53
N GLY A 785 6.56 -37.60 37.23
CA GLY A 785 7.49 -38.15 36.22
C GLY A 785 8.71 -38.89 36.78
N GLY A 786 8.82 -38.99 38.11
CA GLY A 786 9.89 -39.70 38.81
C GLY A 786 9.75 -41.22 38.86
N SER A 787 10.76 -41.88 39.45
CA SER A 787 11.00 -43.33 39.34
C SER A 787 10.02 -44.26 40.08
N ALA A 788 9.04 -43.76 40.84
CA ALA A 788 8.19 -44.60 41.70
C ALA A 788 7.29 -45.60 40.94
N ALA A 789 7.07 -45.40 39.63
CA ALA A 789 6.17 -46.23 38.83
C ALA A 789 6.82 -46.96 37.64
N ARG A 790 8.14 -46.83 37.39
CA ARG A 790 8.77 -47.32 36.15
C ARG A 790 9.79 -48.42 36.41
N GLN A 791 9.56 -49.61 35.83
CA GLN A 791 10.59 -50.66 35.72
C GLN A 791 11.70 -50.16 34.79
N LEU A 792 12.83 -49.74 35.36
CA LEU A 792 14.02 -49.36 34.59
C LEU A 792 14.53 -50.61 33.84
N PRO A 793 14.75 -50.56 32.52
CA PRO A 793 15.41 -51.65 31.81
C PRO A 793 16.81 -51.88 32.41
N GLN A 794 17.23 -53.14 32.56
CA GLN A 794 18.55 -53.46 33.09
C GLN A 794 19.63 -52.74 32.25
N PRO A 795 20.46 -51.88 32.85
CA PRO A 795 21.47 -51.15 32.10
C PRO A 795 22.47 -52.15 31.50
N THR A 796 22.76 -51.99 30.21
CA THR A 796 23.88 -52.69 29.56
C THR A 796 25.16 -52.28 30.29
N LEU A 797 25.96 -53.27 30.71
CA LEU A 797 27.19 -53.02 31.46
C LEU A 797 28.14 -52.16 30.61
N TYR A 798 28.31 -50.89 30.99
CA TYR A 798 29.20 -49.98 30.27
C TYR A 798 30.65 -50.42 30.50
N ARG A 799 31.30 -50.92 29.45
CA ARG A 799 32.75 -51.16 29.47
C ARG A 799 33.43 -49.80 29.43
N SER A 800 34.02 -49.41 30.56
CA SER A 800 34.71 -48.14 30.73
C SER A 800 35.87 -47.99 29.73
N ARG A 801 36.07 -46.77 29.22
CA ARG A 801 37.08 -46.45 28.19
C ARG A 801 38.51 -46.32 28.74
N ASP A 802 38.66 -46.39 30.06
CA ASP A 802 39.90 -46.31 30.84
C ASP A 802 40.73 -47.61 30.81
N ARG A 803 40.26 -48.66 30.14
CA ARG A 803 40.95 -49.97 30.12
C ARG A 803 42.18 -50.05 29.23
N ASP A 804 42.51 -49.01 28.45
CA ASP A 804 43.69 -48.95 27.59
C ASP A 804 44.91 -48.29 28.28
N TYR A 805 45.15 -48.67 29.54
CA TYR A 805 46.24 -48.16 30.37
C TYR A 805 47.62 -48.62 29.88
N GLN A 806 47.68 -49.68 29.06
CA GLN A 806 48.92 -50.22 28.50
C GLN A 806 49.34 -49.55 27.19
N SER A 807 48.51 -48.69 26.59
CA SER A 807 48.90 -48.02 25.34
C SER A 807 50.06 -47.06 25.53
N ASP A 808 50.87 -46.87 24.47
CA ASP A 808 51.95 -45.88 24.44
C ASP A 808 51.42 -44.46 24.72
N ARG A 809 50.18 -44.17 24.31
CA ARG A 809 49.52 -42.87 24.54
C ARG A 809 49.30 -42.61 26.02
N SER A 810 48.76 -43.61 26.73
CA SER A 810 48.55 -43.56 28.18
C SER A 810 49.88 -43.42 28.94
N HIS A 811 50.93 -44.10 28.51
CA HIS A 811 52.26 -44.00 29.11
C HIS A 811 52.86 -42.59 28.99
N ARG A 812 52.76 -41.94 27.81
CA ARG A 812 53.23 -40.56 27.63
C ARG A 812 52.49 -39.57 28.53
N VAL A 813 51.16 -39.66 28.57
CA VAL A 813 50.33 -38.81 29.43
C VAL A 813 50.68 -39.00 30.90
N TYR A 814 50.81 -40.25 31.34
CA TYR A 814 51.22 -40.57 32.72
C TYR A 814 52.61 -40.03 33.05
N LYS A 815 53.57 -40.14 32.13
CA LYS A 815 54.94 -39.64 32.30
C LYS A 815 54.95 -38.12 32.45
N ILE A 816 54.29 -37.38 31.57
CA ILE A 816 54.21 -35.91 31.64
C ILE A 816 53.45 -35.46 32.90
N ALA A 817 52.32 -36.09 33.24
CA ALA A 817 51.57 -35.79 34.46
C ALA A 817 52.43 -36.00 35.71
N THR A 818 53.23 -37.07 35.74
CA THR A 818 54.16 -37.36 36.83
C THR A 818 55.24 -36.29 36.95
N LEU A 819 55.79 -35.82 35.83
CA LEU A 819 56.81 -34.76 35.83
C LEU A 819 56.27 -33.42 36.34
N VAL A 820 55.05 -33.03 35.92
CA VAL A 820 54.40 -31.81 36.41
C VAL A 820 54.03 -31.93 37.89
N ARG A 821 53.55 -33.09 38.33
CA ARG A 821 53.23 -33.32 39.74
C ARG A 821 54.47 -33.27 40.63
N ASP A 822 55.56 -33.90 40.20
CA ASP A 822 56.80 -33.98 40.98
C ASP A 822 57.60 -32.65 40.95
N TRP A 823 57.36 -31.76 39.98
CA TRP A 823 57.92 -30.41 39.82
C TRP A 823 59.42 -30.33 40.13
N ARG A 824 60.23 -31.20 39.51
CA ARG A 824 61.66 -31.29 39.82
C ARG A 824 62.44 -30.18 39.10
N PRO A 825 63.27 -29.39 39.80
CA PRO A 825 63.99 -28.25 39.20
C PRO A 825 65.07 -28.66 38.18
N CYS A 826 65.45 -29.94 38.11
CA CYS A 826 66.40 -30.47 37.12
C CYS A 826 65.80 -31.70 36.42
N LEU A 827 65.64 -31.62 35.09
CA LEU A 827 65.19 -32.71 34.23
C LEU A 827 66.35 -33.18 33.33
N SER A 828 66.66 -34.48 33.32
CA SER A 828 67.89 -35.04 32.72
C SER A 828 67.78 -35.44 31.24
N GLN A 829 66.91 -34.80 30.45
CA GLN A 829 66.73 -35.14 29.03
C GLN A 829 66.52 -33.90 28.17
N CYS A 830 67.61 -33.36 27.62
CA CYS A 830 67.56 -32.66 26.35
C CYS A 830 68.91 -32.76 25.64
N SER A 831 69.08 -33.78 24.80
CA SER A 831 70.37 -34.03 24.14
C SER A 831 70.60 -33.19 22.88
N ASP A 832 69.55 -32.58 22.30
CA ASP A 832 69.69 -31.75 21.09
C ASP A 832 68.54 -30.74 20.87
N LEU A 833 68.34 -29.83 21.83
CA LEU A 833 67.35 -28.73 21.66
C LEU A 833 67.74 -27.82 20.49
N LEU A 834 69.02 -27.52 20.36
CA LEU A 834 69.54 -26.60 19.35
C LEU A 834 69.35 -27.15 17.94
N GLY A 835 69.61 -28.45 17.70
CA GLY A 835 69.33 -29.10 16.42
C GLY A 835 67.83 -29.23 16.13
N SER A 836 67.01 -29.46 17.16
CA SER A 836 65.55 -29.51 17.01
C SER A 836 64.98 -28.15 16.61
N VAL A 837 65.38 -27.08 17.30
CA VAL A 837 64.95 -25.70 17.00
C VAL A 837 65.53 -25.22 15.67
N GLY A 838 66.81 -25.52 15.39
CA GLY A 838 67.47 -25.16 14.12
C GLY A 838 66.81 -25.77 12.88
N SER A 839 66.08 -26.89 13.02
CA SER A 839 65.31 -27.49 11.92
C SER A 839 64.03 -26.70 11.55
N TRP A 840 63.57 -25.75 12.37
CA TRP A 840 62.25 -25.15 12.23
C TRP A 840 62.13 -24.01 11.22
N LYS A 841 63.25 -23.56 10.62
CA LYS A 841 63.36 -22.38 9.72
C LYS A 841 62.92 -21.06 10.35
N SER A 842 61.73 -21.00 10.94
CA SER A 842 61.25 -19.84 11.70
C SER A 842 60.39 -20.24 12.89
N VAL A 843 60.34 -19.40 13.92
CA VAL A 843 59.55 -19.61 15.14
C VAL A 843 58.65 -18.41 15.39
N ARG A 844 57.38 -18.65 15.72
CA ARG A 844 56.44 -17.57 16.06
C ARG A 844 56.61 -17.10 17.50
N LEU A 845 56.64 -15.79 17.68
CA LEU A 845 56.77 -15.11 18.97
C LEU A 845 55.44 -14.55 19.51
N SER A 846 54.36 -14.62 18.72
CA SER A 846 53.05 -14.04 19.05
C SER A 846 52.41 -14.61 20.31
N TRP A 847 51.61 -13.78 21.00
CA TRP A 847 50.68 -14.21 22.06
C TRP A 847 49.45 -14.91 21.46
N THR A 848 49.50 -16.24 21.38
CA THR A 848 48.31 -17.08 21.27
C THR A 848 47.95 -17.58 22.66
N SER A 849 46.74 -17.28 23.11
CA SER A 849 46.24 -17.83 24.37
C SER A 849 46.01 -19.33 24.22
N VAL A 850 47.05 -20.12 24.53
CA VAL A 850 47.01 -21.58 24.40
C VAL A 850 45.96 -22.20 25.34
N GLN A 851 45.59 -21.47 26.40
CA GLN A 851 44.55 -21.87 27.36
C GLN A 851 43.13 -21.80 26.75
N ASP A 852 42.92 -20.98 25.72
CA ASP A 852 41.61 -20.81 25.06
C ASP A 852 41.40 -21.81 23.90
N LEU A 853 42.40 -22.64 23.60
CA LEU A 853 42.32 -23.63 22.52
C LEU A 853 41.45 -24.83 22.93
N THR A 854 40.63 -25.29 21.98
CA THR A 854 39.84 -26.51 22.16
C THR A 854 40.75 -27.75 22.21
N CYS A 855 40.28 -28.84 22.81
CA CYS A 855 41.05 -30.10 22.86
C CYS A 855 41.47 -30.60 21.47
N SER A 856 40.66 -30.33 20.43
CA SER A 856 40.97 -30.72 19.05
C SER A 856 42.12 -29.90 18.45
N GLU A 857 42.21 -28.62 18.81
CA GLU A 857 43.29 -27.72 18.39
C GLU A 857 44.58 -28.05 19.14
N LEU A 858 44.51 -28.30 20.46
CA LEU A 858 45.65 -28.73 21.27
C LEU A 858 46.26 -30.05 20.77
N LEU A 859 45.44 -31.00 20.32
CA LEU A 859 45.91 -32.27 19.75
C LEU A 859 46.61 -32.12 18.39
N ARG A 860 46.42 -30.99 17.70
CA ARG A 860 47.01 -30.68 16.38
C ARG A 860 48.03 -29.55 16.44
N LEU A 861 48.30 -29.02 17.64
CA LEU A 861 49.19 -27.90 17.85
C LEU A 861 50.60 -28.27 17.38
N SER A 862 51.23 -27.38 16.61
CA SER A 862 52.66 -27.48 16.30
C SER A 862 53.45 -26.55 17.22
N PHE A 863 54.50 -27.07 17.83
CA PHE A 863 55.37 -26.29 18.71
C PHE A 863 56.06 -25.14 18.00
N ARG A 864 56.37 -25.27 16.70
CA ARG A 864 56.93 -24.18 15.89
C ARG A 864 56.07 -22.91 15.95
N ASP A 865 54.75 -23.08 15.88
CA ASP A 865 53.79 -21.98 15.83
C ASP A 865 53.38 -21.46 17.21
N ALA A 866 53.62 -22.24 18.27
CA ALA A 866 53.20 -21.94 19.64
C ALA A 866 54.36 -21.76 20.63
N TRP A 867 55.62 -21.88 20.19
CA TRP A 867 56.81 -21.89 21.05
C TRP A 867 56.88 -20.66 21.95
N GLY A 868 56.70 -19.46 21.40
CA GLY A 868 56.74 -18.23 22.19
C GLY A 868 55.67 -18.18 23.29
N SER A 869 54.44 -18.57 22.96
CA SER A 869 53.34 -18.59 23.94
C SER A 869 53.50 -19.67 25.00
N LEU A 870 54.00 -20.85 24.61
CA LEU A 870 54.27 -21.95 25.54
C LEU A 870 55.47 -21.65 26.46
N TYR A 871 56.54 -21.04 25.93
CA TYR A 871 57.68 -20.61 26.71
C TYR A 871 57.29 -19.54 27.73
N GLU A 872 56.52 -18.53 27.31
CA GLU A 872 56.07 -17.46 28.19
C GLU A 872 55.11 -17.95 29.27
N LEU A 873 54.20 -18.89 28.93
CA LEU A 873 53.36 -19.59 29.89
C LEU A 873 54.22 -20.36 30.91
N CYS A 874 55.21 -21.13 30.47
CA CYS A 874 56.10 -21.86 31.35
C CYS A 874 56.95 -20.92 32.22
N ARG A 875 57.48 -19.83 31.68
CA ARG A 875 58.28 -18.82 32.39
C ARG A 875 57.50 -18.13 33.51
N SER A 876 56.21 -17.85 33.28
CA SER A 876 55.33 -17.15 34.24
C SER A 876 54.58 -18.08 35.20
N SER A 877 54.68 -19.40 34.99
CA SER A 877 53.99 -20.41 35.79
C SER A 877 54.58 -20.57 37.19
N ASP A 878 53.71 -20.87 38.16
CA ASP A 878 54.07 -21.22 39.53
C ASP A 878 53.43 -22.55 39.96
N GLN A 879 54.14 -23.34 40.77
CA GLN A 879 53.67 -24.67 41.21
C GLN A 879 52.30 -24.61 41.90
N GLY A 880 52.06 -23.60 42.74
CA GLY A 880 50.85 -23.49 43.54
C GLY A 880 49.61 -23.07 42.75
N ARG A 881 49.79 -22.39 41.62
CA ARG A 881 48.69 -21.86 40.79
C ARG A 881 48.45 -22.66 39.52
N ASP A 882 49.51 -23.11 38.86
CA ASP A 882 49.44 -23.51 37.45
C ASP A 882 49.69 -25.00 37.21
N SER A 883 49.99 -25.79 38.25
CA SER A 883 50.27 -27.23 38.14
C SER A 883 49.17 -28.03 37.43
N TYR A 884 47.90 -27.83 37.80
CA TYR A 884 46.78 -28.51 37.13
C TYR A 884 46.55 -28.03 35.69
N SER A 885 46.76 -26.73 35.43
CA SER A 885 46.62 -26.13 34.11
C SER A 885 47.70 -26.65 33.15
N LEU A 886 48.96 -26.66 33.58
CA LEU A 886 50.08 -27.22 32.81
C LEU A 886 49.94 -28.73 32.61
N MET A 887 49.45 -29.44 33.63
CA MET A 887 49.18 -30.88 33.52
C MET A 887 48.11 -31.13 32.46
N SER A 888 46.99 -30.40 32.47
CA SER A 888 45.95 -30.53 31.44
C SER A 888 46.47 -30.22 30.04
N LEU A 889 47.22 -29.12 29.88
CA LEU A 889 47.76 -28.69 28.59
C LEU A 889 48.77 -29.68 28.01
N PHE A 890 49.85 -29.97 28.73
CA PHE A 890 50.93 -30.81 28.23
C PHE A 890 50.54 -32.29 28.15
N CYS A 891 49.65 -32.79 29.01
CA CYS A 891 49.10 -34.13 28.84
C CYS A 891 48.24 -34.23 27.57
N THR A 892 47.44 -33.21 27.25
CA THR A 892 46.63 -33.20 26.02
C THR A 892 47.52 -33.21 24.78
N ILE A 893 48.61 -32.41 24.79
CA ILE A 893 49.61 -32.39 23.71
C ILE A 893 50.34 -33.75 23.61
N ALA A 894 50.81 -34.30 24.72
CA ALA A 894 51.54 -35.57 24.78
C ALA A 894 50.72 -36.77 24.31
N PHE A 895 49.39 -36.70 24.46
CA PHE A 895 48.48 -37.72 23.95
C PHE A 895 48.60 -37.90 22.43
N SER A 896 48.82 -36.82 21.66
CA SER A 896 48.99 -36.88 20.20
C SER A 896 50.26 -37.62 19.75
N GLY A 897 51.34 -37.52 20.54
CA GLY A 897 52.61 -38.24 20.37
C GLY A 897 53.60 -37.69 19.34
N ARG A 898 53.31 -36.57 18.65
CA ARG A 898 54.20 -36.06 17.58
C ARG A 898 55.40 -35.25 18.09
N GLU A 899 55.26 -34.57 19.22
CA GLU A 899 56.23 -33.56 19.69
C GLU A 899 56.63 -33.79 21.16
N GLU A 900 56.53 -35.03 21.67
CA GLU A 900 56.79 -35.36 23.09
C GLU A 900 58.15 -34.86 23.59
N LEU A 901 59.19 -34.99 22.76
CA LEU A 901 60.55 -34.60 23.10
C LEU A 901 60.72 -33.09 23.35
N GLN A 902 59.82 -32.27 22.81
CA GLN A 902 59.88 -30.81 22.89
C GLN A 902 59.16 -30.27 24.15
N ILE A 903 58.41 -31.12 24.86
CA ILE A 903 57.74 -30.76 26.13
C ILE A 903 58.74 -30.64 27.28
N TYR A 904 59.75 -31.51 27.34
CA TYR A 904 60.72 -31.55 28.45
C TYR A 904 61.50 -30.23 28.64
N PRO A 905 61.99 -29.54 27.59
CA PRO A 905 62.59 -28.20 27.71
C PRO A 905 61.66 -27.17 28.35
N LEU A 906 60.40 -27.11 27.92
CA LEU A 906 59.43 -26.15 28.42
C LEU A 906 59.06 -26.40 29.89
N LEU A 907 58.91 -27.68 30.26
CA LEU A 907 58.74 -28.06 31.67
C LEU A 907 59.97 -27.70 32.50
N THR A 908 61.18 -27.81 31.93
CA THR A 908 62.42 -27.38 32.62
C THR A 908 62.41 -25.86 32.86
N VAL A 909 61.93 -25.07 31.89
CA VAL A 909 61.73 -23.62 32.05
C VAL A 909 60.75 -23.32 33.18
N ALA A 910 59.63 -24.05 33.24
CA ALA A 910 58.64 -23.89 34.30
C ALA A 910 59.16 -24.30 35.70
N PHE A 911 59.94 -25.37 35.80
CA PHE A 911 60.36 -25.92 37.09
C PHE A 911 61.60 -25.25 37.69
N SER A 912 62.52 -24.76 36.84
CA SER A 912 63.82 -24.25 37.29
C SER A 912 63.75 -22.85 37.91
N GLY A 913 62.81 -22.00 37.46
CA GLY A 913 62.71 -20.60 37.89
C GLY A 913 63.87 -19.69 37.45
N ILE A 914 64.90 -20.24 36.79
CA ILE A 914 66.12 -19.54 36.36
C ILE A 914 65.83 -18.57 35.20
N PHE A 915 64.86 -18.90 34.35
CA PHE A 915 64.55 -18.14 33.12
C PHE A 915 63.58 -16.98 33.35
N ARG A 916 63.23 -16.65 34.61
CA ARG A 916 62.29 -15.55 34.92
C ARG A 916 62.78 -14.21 34.38
N ASP A 917 64.08 -13.96 34.36
CA ASP A 917 64.67 -12.70 33.88
C ASP A 917 64.93 -12.67 32.36
N LEU A 918 64.53 -13.71 31.62
CA LEU A 918 64.69 -13.85 30.17
C LEU A 918 63.31 -13.86 29.47
N PRO A 919 62.62 -12.70 29.38
CA PRO A 919 61.40 -12.59 28.59
C PRO A 919 61.71 -12.64 27.10
N ILE A 920 60.70 -13.02 26.31
CA ILE A 920 60.79 -12.98 24.86
C ILE A 920 60.96 -11.52 24.40
N PRO A 921 61.94 -11.20 23.53
CA PRO A 921 62.08 -9.85 22.99
C PRO A 921 60.93 -9.54 22.02
N PHE A 922 59.87 -8.92 22.53
CA PHE A 922 58.75 -8.45 21.72
C PHE A 922 59.13 -7.18 20.95
N SER A 923 59.74 -7.31 19.78
CA SER A 923 60.01 -6.19 18.87
C SER A 923 59.44 -6.48 17.49
N GLN A 924 58.35 -5.80 17.10
CA GLN A 924 57.68 -5.65 15.78
C GLN A 924 57.58 -6.83 14.78
N ARG A 925 58.28 -7.94 14.95
CA ARG A 925 58.29 -9.13 14.09
C ARG A 925 57.49 -10.25 14.76
N GLU A 926 56.51 -10.80 14.04
CA GLU A 926 55.64 -11.88 14.52
C GLU A 926 56.34 -13.26 14.55
N ALA A 927 57.43 -13.40 13.78
CA ALA A 927 58.25 -14.61 13.71
C ALA A 927 59.75 -14.27 13.64
N LEU A 928 60.57 -15.07 14.31
CA LEU A 928 62.03 -15.07 14.17
C LEU A 928 62.40 -16.04 13.05
N ASP A 929 63.16 -15.56 12.07
CA ASP A 929 63.85 -16.42 11.11
C ASP A 929 65.12 -16.96 11.78
N LEU A 930 65.25 -18.29 11.83
CA LEU A 930 66.39 -18.97 12.44
C LEU A 930 67.52 -19.21 11.43
N GLU A 931 67.29 -18.94 10.14
CA GLU A 931 68.33 -18.99 9.09
C GLU A 931 69.20 -17.71 9.08
N ALA A 932 68.72 -16.59 9.63
CA ALA A 932 69.44 -15.32 9.73
C ALA A 932 70.20 -15.20 11.06
N GLY A 933 71.50 -14.88 11.02
CA GLY A 933 72.29 -14.55 12.22
C GLY A 933 73.64 -15.25 12.42
N GLU A 934 74.08 -16.16 11.53
CA GLU A 934 75.43 -16.73 11.60
C GLU A 934 76.51 -15.75 11.12
N GLU A 935 76.23 -14.96 10.07
CA GLU A 935 77.13 -13.93 9.52
C GLU A 935 76.36 -12.64 9.22
N ILE A 936 77.08 -11.50 9.22
CA ILE A 936 76.49 -10.20 8.86
C ILE A 936 76.32 -10.14 7.35
N ASP A 937 75.09 -9.91 6.85
CA ASP A 937 74.86 -9.58 5.45
C ASP A 937 75.30 -8.13 5.17
N PRO A 938 76.40 -7.91 4.41
CA PRO A 938 76.89 -6.57 4.14
C PRO A 938 75.94 -5.76 3.26
N GLN A 939 75.09 -6.43 2.46
CA GLN A 939 74.17 -5.76 1.55
C GLN A 939 72.99 -5.13 2.32
N GLU A 940 72.41 -5.87 3.27
CA GLU A 940 71.31 -5.37 4.09
C GLU A 940 71.76 -4.22 4.99
N VAL A 941 72.94 -4.35 5.62
CA VAL A 941 73.53 -3.30 6.45
C VAL A 941 73.82 -2.04 5.63
N ASN A 942 74.43 -2.19 4.44
CA ASN A 942 74.67 -1.04 3.56
C ASN A 942 73.37 -0.39 3.06
N ALA A 943 72.33 -1.16 2.80
CA ALA A 943 71.03 -0.62 2.39
C ALA A 943 70.37 0.18 3.52
N ALA A 944 70.46 -0.30 4.76
CA ALA A 944 69.97 0.41 5.94
C ALA A 944 70.71 1.73 6.18
N ILE A 945 72.04 1.73 6.03
CA ILE A 945 72.86 2.95 6.14
C ILE A 945 72.55 3.92 5.00
N LYS A 946 72.44 3.42 3.75
CA LYS A 946 72.19 4.25 2.56
C LYS A 946 70.89 5.05 2.65
N ARG A 947 69.84 4.48 3.25
CA ARG A 947 68.54 5.13 3.45
C ARG A 947 68.61 6.32 4.40
N ASN A 948 69.56 6.32 5.32
CA ASN A 948 69.74 7.34 6.35
C ASN A 948 70.90 8.32 6.02
N TYR A 949 71.39 8.30 4.77
CA TYR A 949 72.41 9.22 4.28
C TYR A 949 71.78 10.38 3.50
N SER A 950 72.18 11.61 3.85
CA SER A 950 71.63 12.87 3.33
C SER A 950 71.77 12.96 1.82
N HIS A 951 70.66 13.20 1.09
CA HIS A 951 70.69 13.34 -0.37
C HIS A 951 71.55 14.52 -0.85
N PHE A 952 72.27 14.36 -1.96
CA PHE A 952 73.00 15.46 -2.60
C PHE A 952 72.03 16.52 -3.12
N PHE A 953 72.17 17.76 -2.65
CA PHE A 953 71.34 18.89 -3.05
C PHE A 953 72.10 19.81 -4.01
N CYS A 954 71.64 19.92 -5.26
CA CYS A 954 72.15 20.87 -6.24
C CYS A 954 71.09 21.97 -6.48
N PRO A 955 71.35 23.25 -6.16
CA PRO A 955 70.34 24.30 -6.32
C PRO A 955 69.96 24.50 -7.79
N THR A 956 68.69 24.33 -8.10
CA THR A 956 68.10 24.44 -9.44
C THR A 956 68.06 25.90 -9.90
N ILE A 957 69.13 26.41 -10.52
CA ILE A 957 69.14 27.75 -11.12
C ILE A 957 68.80 27.62 -12.61
N ILE A 958 67.78 28.34 -13.08
CA ILE A 958 67.11 28.15 -14.38
C ILE A 958 67.99 28.53 -15.61
N ARG A 959 69.18 29.13 -15.43
CA ARG A 959 70.18 29.35 -16.49
C ARG A 959 71.60 29.19 -15.96
N ILE A 960 72.20 28.02 -16.20
CA ILE A 960 73.57 27.68 -15.76
C ILE A 960 74.54 27.80 -16.94
N THR A 961 75.66 28.50 -16.74
CA THR A 961 76.75 28.58 -17.73
C THR A 961 77.57 27.27 -17.81
N LYS A 962 78.23 26.98 -18.94
CA LYS A 962 79.04 25.75 -19.14
C LYS A 962 80.10 25.52 -18.03
N ALA A 963 80.63 26.59 -17.44
CA ALA A 963 81.58 26.51 -16.32
C ALA A 963 80.93 25.97 -15.03
N GLN A 964 79.73 26.45 -14.69
CA GLN A 964 79.00 26.02 -13.50
C GLN A 964 78.52 24.55 -13.58
N LYS A 965 78.16 24.05 -14.78
CA LYS A 965 77.83 22.62 -14.99
C LYS A 965 79.01 21.68 -14.70
N ARG A 966 80.24 22.07 -15.03
CA ARG A 966 81.45 21.27 -14.70
C ARG A 966 81.69 21.22 -13.20
N VAL A 967 81.51 22.35 -12.51
CA VAL A 967 81.66 22.44 -11.05
C VAL A 967 80.60 21.59 -10.33
N SER A 968 79.35 21.62 -10.76
CA SER A 968 78.30 20.76 -10.18
C SER A 968 78.57 19.27 -10.41
N LYS A 969 79.09 18.89 -11.58
CA LYS A 969 79.44 17.48 -11.87
C LYS A 969 80.61 17.00 -11.00
N GLN A 970 81.65 17.83 -10.84
CA GLN A 970 82.75 17.52 -9.91
C GLN A 970 82.28 17.39 -8.46
N ARG A 971 81.39 18.28 -8.00
CA ARG A 971 80.81 18.19 -6.64
C ARG A 971 79.95 16.95 -6.42
N GLN A 972 79.26 16.47 -7.46
CA GLN A 972 78.49 15.22 -7.42
C GLN A 972 79.43 14.01 -7.33
N GLU A 973 80.47 13.96 -8.18
CA GLU A 973 81.47 12.88 -8.16
C GLU A 973 82.21 12.82 -6.81
N GLU A 974 82.55 13.97 -6.23
CA GLU A 974 83.18 14.07 -4.90
C GLU A 974 82.23 13.67 -3.76
N TYR A 975 80.93 13.99 -3.87
CA TYR A 975 79.91 13.53 -2.93
C TYR A 975 79.72 12.00 -3.00
N ASP A 976 79.67 11.42 -4.19
CA ASP A 976 79.45 9.98 -4.36
C ASP A 976 80.65 9.16 -3.86
N LEU A 977 81.88 9.64 -4.11
CA LEU A 977 83.11 9.06 -3.54
C LEU A 977 83.13 9.13 -2.00
N GLN A 978 82.77 10.28 -1.42
CA GLN A 978 82.71 10.43 0.04
C GLN A 978 81.65 9.51 0.65
N LYS A 979 80.48 9.39 0.00
CA LYS A 979 79.40 8.52 0.45
C LYS A 979 79.81 7.04 0.49
N GLU A 980 80.51 6.54 -0.52
CA GLU A 980 81.00 5.16 -0.52
C GLU A 980 82.06 4.92 0.56
N ALA A 981 82.98 5.87 0.79
CA ALA A 981 83.97 5.78 1.85
C ALA A 981 83.33 5.77 3.25
N ASP A 982 82.36 6.65 3.49
CA ASP A 982 81.61 6.74 4.75
C ASP A 982 80.80 5.46 5.02
N MET A 983 80.12 4.92 4.00
CA MET A 983 79.38 3.65 4.10
C MET A 983 80.32 2.48 4.43
N GLY A 984 81.48 2.41 3.78
CA GLY A 984 82.51 1.40 4.09
C GLY A 984 83.01 1.49 5.54
N SER A 985 83.21 2.70 6.06
CA SER A 985 83.61 2.92 7.45
C SER A 985 82.52 2.48 8.45
N CYS A 986 81.25 2.73 8.15
CA CYS A 986 80.12 2.29 8.97
C CYS A 986 79.99 0.76 9.01
N LEU A 987 80.10 0.10 7.86
CA LEU A 987 80.01 -1.36 7.77
C LEU A 987 81.14 -2.03 8.56
N GLU A 988 82.36 -1.51 8.48
CA GLU A 988 83.51 -2.02 9.24
C GLU A 988 83.35 -1.80 10.75
N ALA A 989 82.77 -0.67 11.16
CA ALA A 989 82.45 -0.41 12.56
C ALA A 989 81.41 -1.40 13.11
N ILE A 990 80.40 -1.77 12.32
CA ILE A 990 79.39 -2.78 12.68
C ILE A 990 80.04 -4.17 12.76
N ARG A 991 80.87 -4.54 11.78
CA ARG A 991 81.59 -5.83 11.76
C ARG A 991 82.42 -6.07 13.01
N ARG A 992 83.06 -5.02 13.54
CA ARG A 992 83.87 -5.11 14.77
C ARG A 992 83.05 -5.25 16.05
N GLN A 993 81.81 -4.79 16.03
CA GLN A 993 80.90 -4.84 17.18
C GLN A 993 80.05 -6.11 17.19
N TRP A 994 79.94 -6.80 16.05
CA TRP A 994 79.14 -8.00 15.92
C TRP A 994 79.71 -9.16 16.75
N PRO A 995 78.87 -9.87 17.52
CA PRO A 995 77.44 -9.64 17.75
C PRO A 995 77.16 -8.55 18.80
N CYS A 996 76.30 -7.57 18.48
CA CYS A 996 75.88 -6.51 19.40
C CYS A 996 74.38 -6.22 19.31
N LYS A 997 73.76 -5.80 20.43
CA LYS A 997 72.33 -5.44 20.48
C LYS A 997 72.01 -4.14 19.74
N VAL A 998 72.90 -3.15 19.80
CA VAL A 998 72.75 -1.85 19.11
C VAL A 998 74.14 -1.43 18.62
N PRO A 999 74.41 -1.44 17.31
CA PRO A 999 75.72 -1.05 16.78
C PRO A 999 75.93 0.46 16.87
N GLN A 1000 77.09 0.89 17.36
CA GLN A 1000 77.50 2.29 17.38
C GLN A 1000 78.18 2.66 16.06
N LEU A 1001 77.59 3.60 15.32
CA LEU A 1001 78.14 4.10 14.06
C LEU A 1001 79.09 5.30 14.28
N PRO A 1002 80.13 5.45 13.44
CA PRO A 1002 81.01 6.63 13.47
C PRO A 1002 80.22 7.91 13.17
N GLU A 1003 80.71 9.06 13.66
CA GLU A 1003 80.11 10.35 13.34
C GLU A 1003 80.47 10.77 11.91
N ILE A 1004 79.45 10.84 11.06
CA ILE A 1004 79.54 11.27 9.67
C ILE A 1004 78.58 12.43 9.50
N GLU A 1005 79.09 13.60 9.09
CA GLU A 1005 78.33 14.85 9.00
C GLU A 1005 77.06 14.76 8.15
N ARG A 1006 77.05 13.87 7.15
CA ARG A 1006 75.94 13.71 6.20
C ARG A 1006 75.05 12.50 6.51
N MET A 1007 75.14 11.88 7.67
CA MET A 1007 74.34 10.70 8.03
C MET A 1007 73.49 10.95 9.28
N ASP A 1008 72.21 10.56 9.24
CA ASP A 1008 71.39 10.45 10.46
C ASP A 1008 71.87 9.22 11.25
N LYS A 1009 72.75 9.47 12.22
CA LYS A 1009 73.36 8.45 13.08
C LYS A 1009 72.34 7.68 13.90
N SER A 1010 71.31 8.35 14.42
CA SER A 1010 70.24 7.72 15.19
C SER A 1010 69.41 6.79 14.33
N GLY A 1011 68.91 7.28 13.20
CA GLY A 1011 68.09 6.49 12.28
C GLY A 1011 68.85 5.32 11.66
N ALA A 1012 70.14 5.51 11.33
CA ALA A 1012 70.99 4.44 10.82
C ALA A 1012 71.30 3.37 11.88
N SER A 1013 71.61 3.77 13.12
CA SER A 1013 71.90 2.83 14.21
C SER A 1013 70.65 2.01 14.59
N GLU A 1014 69.48 2.65 14.63
CA GLU A 1014 68.21 1.96 14.87
C GLU A 1014 67.85 1.00 13.73
N ALA A 1015 67.97 1.43 12.47
CA ALA A 1015 67.72 0.57 11.32
C ALA A 1015 68.66 -0.64 11.26
N CYS A 1016 69.93 -0.47 11.65
CA CYS A 1016 70.88 -1.58 11.77
C CYS A 1016 70.64 -2.46 13.00
N SER A 1017 70.02 -1.95 14.08
CA SER A 1017 69.66 -2.77 15.25
C SER A 1017 68.45 -3.68 15.02
N LEU A 1018 67.63 -3.36 14.00
CA LEU A 1018 66.44 -4.13 13.62
C LEU A 1018 66.74 -5.29 12.67
N LEU A 1019 67.90 -5.28 12.01
CA LEU A 1019 68.43 -6.38 11.20
C LEU A 1019 69.06 -7.40 12.14
#